data_AF-A0A7X8ZY06-F1
#
_entry.id   AF-A0A7X8ZY06-F1
#
_cell.length_a   1.000
_cell.length_b   1.000
_cell.length_c   1.000
_cell.angle_alpha   90.00
_cell.angle_beta   90.00
_cell.angle_gamma   90.00
#
_symmetry.space_group_name_H-M   'P 1'
#
loop_
_entity.id
_entity.type
_entity.pdbx_description
1 polymer ?
#
loop_
_entity_poly.entity_id
_entity_poly.type
_entity_poly.pdbx_seq_one_letter_code
_entity_poly.pdbx_strand_id
1 'polypeptide(L)'
;MRKKFIFLLPLFVLILTTGKTYSKEPDSAYVFVYATDKNQNHNGLHYAWSIDKKNWHSIGNEFSFLKSDYSRWGTEKRMLSPVIHQDGNGLWHVVWSLNERDGAFAYTYSNDMIKWHPQAYPLVAEGENCLLTELSHNNGVYTISWASTNNTDTTYYAVTTTDFKDYSKAEQISKSDRIDQREEVLIGNNIETGTIHSVSWDVIDGLEKNVAWTNYRNHLFSETAKDDNVRFANLKSVDASLSVDPANTKKISDNLMGIFFEDINYAADGGIYAELIQNRGFEYSPKDRSEWNSKSFWKFSGSNSSFEIETKDPIHKNNPHYAVLSINEIGAKLENGGFDGIVLKANDKYDFSIFAQGLEGKNHSLKVRLIDGNGNICGETIISRLSSNKWEKHNSVITAKKSATNAKLEIIPQTKGKVALDMISLFPQKTFKNRKNGLRKDLAQVLADLNPKFARFPGGCLAHGDGIDNIYNWKNTVGPLEERVPQSNLWGYHQSVGLGYLEYFLFCEDIEAHPIPIIAAGVPCQNSSHNGCAIGGQQGGIPISEMDDYIQDIFDLIEWANGDPKTNKWAKMRADAGHPKPFNLKYIGIGNEDLISEVFTERFQMIFEALKENYPEITVIGTAGPFSEGSDYERGWEFATEIGVKMVDEHYYQPPAWYIYNHDFYDRYDRNKAKVYLGEYAAHLHGRPNNIETALAEALHLISCERNGDIVELTSYAPLFAKEKFTQWNPNLIYFNNVEVKPTVGYYVQQLFGQNDGNEYIPNFLDMDNNNDKVRKRVSASIVRNNKTNEVIIKLVNLLPVEVNTELNIDELNLNTSDVTKTVLTGKPDDRTARPIESKVSLENDDKITLQAYSLTLFNFKLQ
;
A
#
# COMPACT_ATOMS: atom_id res chain seq x y z
N MET A 1 -3.97 -36.01 92.72
CA MET A 1 -2.57 -35.53 92.74
C MET A 1 -2.23 -35.02 91.34
N ARG A 2 -1.77 -33.76 91.23
CA ARG A 2 -1.25 -33.04 90.03
C ARG A 2 -2.22 -32.74 88.86
N LYS A 3 -2.74 -31.50 88.86
CA LYS A 3 -3.07 -30.71 87.66
C LYS A 3 -1.83 -29.88 87.28
N LYS A 4 -1.43 -29.87 86.00
CA LYS A 4 -0.42 -28.95 85.44
C LYS A 4 -1.14 -27.77 84.80
N PHE A 5 -0.83 -26.56 85.25
CA PHE A 5 -1.17 -25.30 84.57
C PHE A 5 0.02 -24.88 83.70
N ILE A 6 -0.27 -24.52 82.45
CA ILE A 6 0.65 -23.92 81.49
C ILE A 6 0.52 -22.40 81.64
N PHE A 7 1.63 -21.71 81.88
CA PHE A 7 1.72 -20.25 81.90
C PHE A 7 1.78 -19.72 80.45
N LEU A 8 0.85 -18.84 80.09
CA LEU A 8 0.95 -17.99 78.89
C LEU A 8 1.83 -16.76 79.18
N LEU A 9 2.79 -16.50 78.31
CA LEU A 9 3.56 -15.25 78.21
C LEU A 9 2.94 -14.42 77.06
N PRO A 10 2.67 -13.11 77.21
CA PRO A 10 2.19 -12.31 76.09
C PRO A 10 3.37 -11.88 75.22
N LEU A 11 3.33 -12.27 73.94
CA LEU A 11 4.27 -11.82 72.91
C LEU A 11 3.82 -10.41 72.46
N PHE A 12 4.56 -9.38 72.84
CA PHE A 12 4.39 -8.03 72.29
C PHE A 12 4.94 -8.04 70.86
N VAL A 13 4.05 -8.10 69.87
CA VAL A 13 4.41 -7.92 68.46
C VAL A 13 4.63 -6.43 68.23
N LEU A 14 5.90 -6.05 68.05
CA LEU A 14 6.29 -4.73 67.57
C LEU A 14 5.84 -4.63 66.09
N ILE A 15 4.71 -3.97 65.84
CA ILE A 15 4.30 -3.59 64.49
C ILE A 15 5.25 -2.49 64.04
N LEU A 16 6.31 -2.87 63.32
CA LEU A 16 7.08 -1.94 62.50
C LEU A 16 6.20 -1.52 61.33
N THR A 17 5.48 -0.41 61.51
CA THR A 17 4.93 0.36 60.39
C THR A 17 6.11 0.92 59.61
N THR A 18 6.54 0.23 58.56
CA THR A 18 7.34 0.85 57.49
C THR A 18 6.41 1.81 56.76
N GLY A 19 6.30 3.04 57.28
CA GLY A 19 5.76 4.14 56.51
C GLY A 19 6.60 4.23 55.24
N LYS A 20 5.99 3.96 54.08
CA LYS A 20 6.52 4.43 52.81
C LYS A 20 6.57 5.95 52.92
N THR A 21 7.74 6.50 53.22
CA THR A 21 8.03 7.90 52.92
C THR A 21 7.96 8.03 51.41
N TYR A 22 6.80 8.45 50.90
CA TYR A 22 6.75 9.02 49.55
C TYR A 22 7.64 10.26 49.62
N SER A 23 8.81 10.20 48.97
CA SER A 23 9.52 11.43 48.63
C SER A 23 8.52 12.31 47.90
N LYS A 24 8.28 13.53 48.38
CA LYS A 24 7.43 14.47 47.67
C LYS A 24 8.08 14.69 46.30
N GLU A 25 7.37 14.39 45.23
CA GLU A 25 7.81 14.68 43.87
C GLU A 25 8.11 16.18 43.76
N PRO A 26 9.16 16.58 43.03
CA PRO A 26 9.52 17.99 42.91
C PRO A 26 8.45 18.72 42.10
N ASP A 27 8.24 20.01 42.36
CA ASP A 27 7.26 20.81 41.60
C ASP A 27 7.73 21.01 40.13
N SER A 28 9.04 20.97 39.88
CA SER A 28 9.64 21.02 38.54
C SER A 28 10.95 20.22 38.45
N ALA A 29 11.32 19.86 37.23
CA ALA A 29 12.57 19.18 36.90
C ALA A 29 13.06 19.63 35.51
N TYR A 30 14.15 19.03 35.04
CA TYR A 30 14.72 19.30 33.71
C TYR A 30 14.49 18.12 32.78
N VAL A 31 14.15 18.41 31.53
CA VAL A 31 14.11 17.46 30.42
C VAL A 31 15.19 17.83 29.41
N PHE A 32 15.93 16.83 28.96
CA PHE A 32 16.91 16.90 27.90
C PHE A 32 16.36 16.23 26.65
N VAL A 33 16.37 16.97 25.54
CA VAL A 33 15.81 16.55 24.25
C VAL A 33 16.94 16.33 23.26
N TYR A 34 17.01 15.15 22.66
CA TYR A 34 18.11 14.75 21.79
C TYR A 34 17.68 13.74 20.72
N ALA A 35 18.55 13.51 19.74
CA ALA A 35 18.49 12.38 18.81
C ALA A 35 19.80 11.60 18.89
N THR A 36 19.75 10.29 18.65
CA THR A 36 20.94 9.43 18.64
C THR A 36 21.48 9.25 17.22
N ASP A 37 22.79 9.11 17.06
CA ASP A 37 23.42 8.70 15.80
C ASP A 37 23.23 7.21 15.46
N LYS A 38 22.78 6.42 16.44
CA LYS A 38 22.45 5.01 16.31
C LYS A 38 21.43 4.79 15.20
N ASN A 39 21.52 3.61 14.59
CA ASN A 39 20.69 3.23 13.45
C ASN A 39 20.71 4.34 12.37
N GLN A 40 21.87 4.93 12.12
CA GLN A 40 22.08 5.98 11.10
C GLN A 40 21.16 7.20 11.25
N ASN A 41 20.81 7.58 12.49
CA ASN A 41 19.90 8.69 12.82
C ASN A 41 18.41 8.44 12.50
N HIS A 42 17.99 7.18 12.35
CA HIS A 42 16.58 6.80 12.14
C HIS A 42 15.78 6.60 13.45
N ASN A 43 16.41 6.79 14.61
CA ASN A 43 15.78 6.56 15.91
C ASN A 43 14.88 7.72 16.38
N GLY A 44 14.97 8.89 15.76
CA GLY A 44 14.08 10.01 16.03
C GLY A 44 14.37 10.76 17.34
N LEU A 45 13.33 11.35 17.93
CA LEU A 45 13.39 12.21 19.10
C LEU A 45 13.33 11.40 20.41
N HIS A 46 14.25 11.69 21.32
CA HIS A 46 14.38 11.05 22.63
C HIS A 46 14.37 12.08 23.76
N TYR A 47 14.01 11.61 24.97
CA TYR A 47 14.01 12.40 26.19
C TYR A 47 14.80 11.74 27.33
N ALA A 48 15.43 12.56 28.15
CA ALA A 48 15.93 12.19 29.47
C ALA A 48 15.54 13.26 30.49
N TRP A 49 15.47 12.92 31.77
CA TRP A 49 15.17 13.88 32.83
C TRP A 49 16.22 13.92 33.93
N SER A 50 16.27 15.05 34.64
CA SER A 50 17.13 15.28 35.80
C SER A 50 16.51 16.28 36.76
N ILE A 51 16.69 16.09 38.07
CA ILE A 51 16.32 17.09 39.08
C ILE A 51 17.47 18.05 39.42
N ASP A 52 18.70 17.75 39.00
CA ASP A 52 19.91 18.47 39.41
C ASP A 52 20.84 18.88 38.25
N LYS A 53 20.43 18.59 36.99
CA LYS A 53 21.21 18.73 35.75
C LYS A 53 22.52 17.93 35.69
N LYS A 54 22.78 17.05 36.66
CA LYS A 54 24.02 16.26 36.75
C LYS A 54 23.73 14.78 36.52
N ASN A 55 22.70 14.26 37.16
CA ASN A 55 22.28 12.88 37.07
C ASN A 55 21.09 12.80 36.12
N TRP A 56 21.29 12.15 34.97
CA TRP A 56 20.29 12.06 33.90
C TRP A 56 19.74 10.64 33.76
N HIS A 57 18.42 10.57 33.60
CA HIS A 57 17.67 9.33 33.47
C HIS A 57 16.94 9.32 32.14
N SER A 58 17.19 8.33 31.28
CA SER A 58 16.48 8.21 30.00
C SER A 58 15.00 7.90 30.23
N ILE A 59 14.13 8.56 29.45
CA ILE A 59 12.69 8.26 29.42
C ILE A 59 12.45 7.23 28.33
N GLY A 60 12.43 5.96 28.72
CA GLY A 60 12.39 4.84 27.78
C GLY A 60 13.74 4.61 27.11
N ASN A 61 14.26 3.40 27.25
CA ASN A 61 15.54 3.05 26.62
C ASN A 61 15.37 2.99 25.09
N GLU A 62 15.99 3.93 24.37
CA GLU A 62 15.88 4.08 22.90
C GLU A 62 14.43 4.23 22.40
N PHE A 63 13.53 4.77 23.25
CA PHE A 63 12.15 5.02 22.86
C PHE A 63 12.05 6.29 22.01
N SER A 64 11.37 6.18 20.86
CA SER A 64 11.19 7.28 19.91
C SER A 64 9.83 7.94 20.09
N PHE A 65 9.81 9.24 20.41
CA PHE A 65 8.58 10.03 20.57
C PHE A 65 8.11 10.69 19.26
N LEU A 66 9.04 10.92 18.33
CA LEU A 66 8.78 11.50 17.01
C LEU A 66 9.82 10.97 16.03
N LYS A 67 9.38 10.59 14.82
CA LYS A 67 10.28 10.19 13.72
C LYS A 67 10.03 11.07 12.52
N SER A 68 11.09 11.33 11.76
CA SER A 68 11.01 12.06 10.50
C SER A 68 10.25 11.25 9.46
N ASP A 69 9.25 11.85 8.81
CA ASP A 69 8.56 11.26 7.65
C ASP A 69 9.13 11.77 6.30
N TYR A 70 10.24 12.52 6.34
CA TYR A 70 10.88 13.11 5.17
C TYR A 70 11.37 12.08 4.14
N SER A 71 10.89 12.22 2.90
CA SER A 71 11.50 11.60 1.71
C SER A 71 11.60 10.06 1.77
N ARG A 72 12.51 9.50 0.96
CA ARG A 72 12.64 8.07 0.68
C ARG A 72 12.88 7.20 1.94
N TRP A 73 12.17 6.07 1.99
CA TRP A 73 12.34 4.98 2.94
C TRP A 73 13.79 4.47 2.90
N GLY A 74 14.33 4.20 4.09
CA GLY A 74 15.66 3.61 4.25
C GLY A 74 16.83 4.59 4.14
N THR A 75 16.73 5.67 3.36
CA THR A 75 17.86 6.60 3.16
C THR A 75 17.68 7.97 3.80
N GLU A 76 16.46 8.53 3.86
CA GLU A 76 16.28 9.95 4.18
C GLU A 76 15.45 10.24 5.44
N LYS A 77 14.59 9.31 5.90
CA LYS A 77 13.74 9.46 7.10
C LYS A 77 14.56 9.53 8.41
N ARG A 78 15.37 10.58 8.56
CA ARG A 78 16.39 10.82 9.58
C ARG A 78 16.07 12.08 10.37
N MET A 79 16.56 12.14 11.61
CA MET A 79 16.44 13.32 12.47
C MET A 79 17.81 13.72 12.98
N LEU A 80 18.34 14.86 12.51
CA LEU A 80 19.67 15.33 12.89
C LEU A 80 19.57 16.56 13.80
N SER A 81 20.20 16.46 14.97
CA SER A 81 20.39 17.57 15.91
C SER A 81 19.08 18.33 16.24
N PRO A 82 18.00 17.66 16.68
CA PRO A 82 16.74 18.32 16.95
C PRO A 82 16.89 19.35 18.08
N VAL A 83 16.12 20.43 17.98
CA VAL A 83 16.00 21.45 19.01
C VAL A 83 14.53 21.75 19.26
N ILE A 84 14.17 21.89 20.53
CA ILE A 84 12.80 22.18 20.95
C ILE A 84 12.75 23.56 21.62
N HIS A 85 11.60 24.23 21.51
CA HIS A 85 11.32 25.51 22.15
C HIS A 85 9.86 25.54 22.61
N GLN A 86 9.57 26.04 23.82
CA GLN A 86 8.20 26.27 24.27
C GLN A 86 7.83 27.75 24.11
N ASP A 87 6.73 28.03 23.43
CA ASP A 87 6.24 29.41 23.26
C ASP A 87 5.54 29.94 24.54
N GLY A 88 5.12 31.20 24.49
CA GLY A 88 4.42 31.85 25.61
C GLY A 88 3.02 31.28 25.92
N ASN A 89 2.46 30.48 25.03
CA ASN A 89 1.17 29.79 25.20
C ASN A 89 1.34 28.36 25.74
N GLY A 90 2.58 27.90 25.91
CA GLY A 90 2.90 26.56 26.37
C GLY A 90 3.03 25.53 25.24
N LEU A 91 2.99 25.94 23.98
CA LEU A 91 3.13 25.06 22.82
C LEU A 91 4.61 24.75 22.56
N TRP A 92 4.92 23.47 22.35
CA TRP A 92 6.26 23.00 22.04
C TRP A 92 6.47 22.95 20.53
N HIS A 93 7.52 23.60 20.05
CA HIS A 93 7.97 23.61 18.66
C HIS A 93 9.27 22.83 18.56
N VAL A 94 9.41 21.95 17.59
CA VAL A 94 10.66 21.25 17.31
C VAL A 94 11.10 21.51 15.87
N VAL A 95 12.39 21.81 15.70
CA VAL A 95 13.04 21.86 14.38
C VAL A 95 14.27 20.98 14.35
N TRP A 96 14.57 20.38 13.19
CA TRP A 96 15.77 19.56 13.01
C TRP A 96 16.29 19.61 11.58
N SER A 97 17.57 19.26 11.44
CA SER A 97 18.24 19.13 10.14
C SER A 97 17.86 17.79 9.49
N LEU A 98 17.55 17.82 8.19
CA LEU A 98 17.07 16.64 7.46
C LEU A 98 18.23 15.71 7.08
N ASN A 99 19.18 16.27 6.35
CA ASN A 99 20.37 15.61 5.83
C ASN A 99 21.44 16.67 5.52
N GLU A 100 22.53 16.22 4.93
CA GLU A 100 23.72 17.02 4.66
C GLU A 100 23.67 17.74 3.30
N ARG A 101 22.52 17.73 2.61
CA ARG A 101 22.39 18.17 1.21
C ARG A 101 21.23 19.12 0.94
N ASP A 102 20.15 18.98 1.70
CA ASP A 102 18.91 19.68 1.42
C ASP A 102 18.82 20.99 2.20
N GLY A 103 18.47 22.05 1.48
CA GLY A 103 18.32 23.42 1.98
C GLY A 103 17.05 23.65 2.77
N ALA A 104 16.58 22.60 3.46
CA ALA A 104 15.35 22.59 4.22
C ALA A 104 15.62 22.00 5.61
N PHE A 105 14.83 22.47 6.56
CA PHE A 105 14.72 21.85 7.89
C PHE A 105 13.32 21.28 8.04
N ALA A 106 13.13 20.43 9.04
CA ALA A 106 11.81 19.98 9.43
C ALA A 106 11.27 20.77 10.61
N TYR A 107 9.95 20.86 10.67
CA TYR A 107 9.20 21.50 11.75
C TYR A 107 7.96 20.68 12.11
N THR A 108 7.68 20.57 13.42
CA THR A 108 6.35 20.22 13.93
C THR A 108 6.17 20.81 15.33
N TYR A 109 4.97 20.70 15.88
CA TYR A 109 4.61 21.20 17.20
C TYR A 109 3.77 20.19 17.99
N SER A 110 3.70 20.39 19.30
CA SER A 110 2.96 19.54 20.24
C SER A 110 2.53 20.32 21.49
N ASN A 111 1.39 19.96 22.07
CA ASN A 111 0.95 20.50 23.35
C ASN A 111 1.57 19.76 24.56
N ASP A 112 2.02 18.52 24.37
CA ASP A 112 2.37 17.60 25.46
C ASP A 112 3.69 16.84 25.26
N MET A 113 4.42 17.14 24.18
CA MET A 113 5.67 16.46 23.76
C MET A 113 5.49 14.97 23.42
N ILE A 114 4.25 14.47 23.34
CA ILE A 114 3.90 13.08 23.04
C ILE A 114 3.18 13.01 21.70
N LYS A 115 2.11 13.79 21.56
CA LYS A 115 1.30 13.88 20.34
C LYS A 115 1.77 15.06 19.51
N TRP A 116 2.43 14.74 18.41
CA TRP A 116 2.95 15.71 17.45
C TRP A 116 1.96 15.93 16.32
N HIS A 117 1.95 17.13 15.75
CA HIS A 117 1.18 17.45 14.55
C HIS A 117 1.91 17.00 13.27
N PRO A 118 1.24 16.97 12.10
CA PRO A 118 1.89 16.65 10.83
C PRO A 118 3.13 17.52 10.59
N GLN A 119 4.15 16.94 9.96
CA GLN A 119 5.45 17.57 9.78
C GLN A 119 5.46 18.48 8.56
N ALA A 120 6.22 19.57 8.65
CA ALA A 120 6.46 20.50 7.55
C ALA A 120 7.95 20.57 7.23
N TYR A 121 8.26 20.90 5.97
CA TYR A 121 9.63 20.91 5.44
C TYR A 121 9.96 22.23 4.73
N PRO A 122 10.09 23.36 5.46
CA PRO A 122 10.36 24.64 4.85
C PRO A 122 11.68 24.66 4.07
N LEU A 123 11.59 24.94 2.78
CA LEU A 123 12.75 25.19 1.91
C LEU A 123 13.21 26.64 2.08
N VAL A 124 14.39 26.84 2.68
CA VAL A 124 14.91 28.18 3.00
C VAL A 124 16.25 28.49 2.33
N ALA A 125 16.93 27.48 1.76
CA ALA A 125 18.25 27.61 1.16
C ALA A 125 18.45 26.63 -0.01
N GLU A 126 17.64 26.73 -1.06
CA GLU A 126 17.71 25.82 -2.22
C GLU A 126 19.15 25.67 -2.77
N GLY A 127 19.59 24.43 -2.98
CA GLY A 127 20.93 24.08 -3.45
C GLY A 127 22.04 24.11 -2.38
N GLU A 128 21.72 24.51 -1.16
CA GLU A 128 22.60 24.51 0.01
C GLU A 128 22.12 23.48 1.05
N ASN A 129 22.76 23.40 2.23
CA ASN A 129 22.31 22.54 3.32
C ASN A 129 21.86 23.34 4.57
N CYS A 130 20.95 22.74 5.34
CA CYS A 130 20.47 23.27 6.62
C CYS A 130 20.92 22.41 7.80
N LEU A 131 22.12 22.67 8.33
CA LEU A 131 22.73 21.91 9.42
C LEU A 131 22.66 22.63 10.78
N LEU A 132 22.59 21.87 11.86
CA LEU A 132 22.65 22.36 13.24
C LEU A 132 21.63 23.48 13.51
N THR A 133 20.37 23.28 13.13
CA THR A 133 19.31 24.28 13.28
C THR A 133 19.18 24.79 14.72
N GLU A 134 18.87 26.06 14.90
CA GLU A 134 18.54 26.68 16.19
C GLU A 134 17.19 27.37 16.08
N LEU A 135 16.48 27.47 17.20
CA LEU A 135 15.16 28.10 17.27
C LEU A 135 15.12 29.00 18.49
N SER A 136 14.82 30.28 18.25
CA SER A 136 14.53 31.25 19.31
C SER A 136 13.23 31.96 19.02
N HIS A 137 12.66 32.58 20.07
CA HIS A 137 11.43 33.34 19.98
C HIS A 137 11.58 34.65 20.75
N ASN A 138 11.16 35.76 20.13
CA ASN A 138 11.14 37.08 20.74
C ASN A 138 9.92 37.87 20.23
N ASN A 139 9.06 38.34 21.15
CA ASN A 139 7.89 39.18 20.86
C ASN A 139 6.98 38.67 19.72
N GLY A 140 6.69 37.36 19.68
CA GLY A 140 5.82 36.76 18.66
C GLY A 140 6.53 36.41 17.35
N VAL A 141 7.84 36.65 17.26
CA VAL A 141 8.67 36.33 16.08
C VAL A 141 9.63 35.21 16.44
N TYR A 142 9.61 34.15 15.64
CA TYR A 142 10.55 33.05 15.73
C TYR A 142 11.72 33.30 14.78
N THR A 143 12.94 33.08 15.27
CA THR A 143 14.15 33.10 14.45
C THR A 143 14.71 31.69 14.38
N ILE A 144 14.83 31.16 13.16
CA ILE A 144 15.48 29.88 12.87
C ILE A 144 16.82 30.19 12.24
N SER A 145 17.92 29.73 12.84
CA SER A 145 19.26 29.86 12.28
C SER A 145 19.89 28.50 11.99
N TRP A 146 20.81 28.43 11.03
CA TRP A 146 21.51 27.19 10.67
C TRP A 146 22.93 27.45 10.20
N ALA A 147 23.74 26.39 10.17
CA ALA A 147 25.01 26.34 9.47
C ALA A 147 24.79 25.76 8.06
N SER A 148 25.41 26.36 7.05
CA SER A 148 25.63 25.71 5.75
C SER A 148 27.11 25.40 5.61
N THR A 149 27.44 24.16 5.27
CA THR A 149 28.83 23.72 5.08
C THR A 149 29.07 23.28 3.65
N ASN A 150 29.98 23.96 2.95
CA ASN A 150 30.42 23.60 1.60
C ASN A 150 31.93 23.32 1.61
N ASN A 151 32.31 22.04 1.48
CA ASN A 151 33.68 21.56 1.65
C ASN A 151 34.25 21.90 3.03
N THR A 152 35.12 22.91 3.13
CA THR A 152 35.78 23.34 4.38
C THR A 152 35.19 24.61 4.98
N ASP A 153 34.39 25.37 4.21
CA ASP A 153 33.86 26.65 4.67
C ASP A 153 32.47 26.45 5.29
N THR A 154 32.24 27.09 6.44
CA THR A 154 30.94 27.10 7.12
C THR A 154 30.43 28.53 7.22
N THR A 155 29.30 28.80 6.60
CA THR A 155 28.56 30.05 6.72
C THR A 155 27.30 29.83 7.56
N TYR A 156 26.73 30.92 8.07
CA TYR A 156 25.57 30.88 8.95
C TYR A 156 24.48 31.77 8.40
N TYR A 157 23.24 31.31 8.51
CA TYR A 157 22.07 32.01 8.00
C TYR A 157 20.94 31.97 9.01
N ALA A 158 19.99 32.89 8.87
CA ALA A 158 18.76 32.89 9.62
C ALA A 158 17.55 33.31 8.78
N VAL A 159 16.38 32.81 9.17
CA VAL A 159 15.06 33.27 8.73
C VAL A 159 14.22 33.61 9.95
N THR A 160 13.20 34.44 9.73
CA THR A 160 12.19 34.76 10.73
C THR A 160 10.81 34.32 10.25
N THR A 161 9.94 33.95 11.18
CA THR A 161 8.54 33.59 10.92
C THR A 161 7.67 33.95 12.11
N THR A 162 6.37 34.13 11.88
CA THR A 162 5.36 34.32 12.95
C THR A 162 4.41 33.13 13.09
N ASP A 163 4.42 32.21 12.13
CA ASP A 163 3.42 31.14 12.00
C ASP A 163 3.99 29.79 11.55
N PHE A 164 5.29 29.71 11.23
CA PHE A 164 5.98 28.54 10.65
C PHE A 164 5.42 28.09 9.29
N LYS A 165 4.75 28.99 8.58
CA LYS A 165 4.28 28.81 7.20
C LYS A 165 5.02 29.76 6.28
N ASP A 166 5.03 31.04 6.65
CA ASP A 166 5.71 32.10 5.91
C ASP A 166 7.05 32.44 6.56
N TYR A 167 8.10 32.46 5.75
CA TYR A 167 9.47 32.73 6.19
C TYR A 167 10.02 33.98 5.50
N SER A 168 10.76 34.79 6.25
CA SER A 168 11.59 35.84 5.65
C SER A 168 12.63 35.24 4.71
N LYS A 169 13.22 36.07 3.85
CA LYS A 169 14.40 35.66 3.08
C LYS A 169 15.52 35.27 4.05
N ALA A 170 16.29 34.26 3.65
CA ALA A 170 17.50 33.86 4.37
C ALA A 170 18.51 35.00 4.38
N GLU A 171 18.95 35.41 5.56
CA GLU A 171 19.99 36.42 5.75
C GLU A 171 21.24 35.77 6.32
N GLN A 172 22.41 36.11 5.77
CA GLN A 172 23.69 35.65 6.30
C GLN A 172 23.98 36.35 7.63
N ILE A 173 24.30 35.57 8.66
CA ILE A 173 24.64 36.05 10.00
C ILE A 173 26.06 35.65 10.38
N SER A 174 26.61 36.27 11.43
CA SER A 174 27.88 35.83 12.00
C SER A 174 27.68 34.63 12.93
N LYS A 175 28.74 33.85 13.17
CA LYS A 175 28.70 32.76 14.17
C LYS A 175 28.27 33.27 15.55
N SER A 176 28.65 34.48 15.93
CA SER A 176 28.30 35.08 17.23
C SER A 176 26.84 35.50 17.37
N ASP A 177 26.08 35.56 16.27
CA ASP A 177 24.65 35.88 16.31
C ASP A 177 23.80 34.64 16.59
N ARG A 178 24.41 33.45 16.57
CA ARG A 178 23.78 32.19 16.95
C ARG A 178 23.68 32.06 18.46
N ILE A 179 22.63 31.39 18.92
CA ILE A 179 22.31 31.28 20.34
C ILE A 179 23.04 30.13 21.05
N ASP A 180 23.61 29.19 20.27
CA ASP A 180 24.40 28.06 20.78
C ASP A 180 23.67 27.29 21.91
N GLN A 181 22.45 26.86 21.64
CA GLN A 181 21.52 26.31 22.64
C GLN A 181 21.73 24.84 23.00
N ARG A 182 22.79 24.20 22.48
CA ARG A 182 23.03 22.77 22.65
C ARG A 182 23.96 22.51 23.82
N GLU A 183 23.67 21.46 24.58
CA GLU A 183 24.49 20.97 25.68
C GLU A 183 24.83 19.49 25.47
N GLU A 184 25.99 19.07 25.98
CA GLU A 184 26.39 17.66 26.04
C GLU A 184 26.01 17.06 27.38
N VAL A 185 25.32 15.93 27.37
CA VAL A 185 24.84 15.25 28.56
C VAL A 185 25.24 13.77 28.51
N LEU A 186 25.78 13.25 29.62
CA LEU A 186 26.05 11.83 29.79
C LEU A 186 24.76 11.09 30.18
N ILE A 187 24.25 10.25 29.29
CA ILE A 187 23.06 9.41 29.51
C ILE A 187 23.50 7.94 29.48
N GLY A 188 23.49 7.31 30.65
CA GLY A 188 24.08 5.98 30.81
C GLY A 188 25.58 6.03 30.49
N ASN A 189 25.98 5.41 29.37
CA ASN A 189 27.38 5.38 28.91
C ASN A 189 27.63 6.20 27.64
N ASN A 190 26.62 6.93 27.14
CA ASN A 190 26.74 7.70 25.89
C ASN A 190 26.71 9.20 26.22
N ILE A 191 27.56 9.97 25.56
CA ILE A 191 27.46 11.43 25.55
C ILE A 191 26.53 11.79 24.40
N GLU A 192 25.43 12.44 24.71
CA GLU A 192 24.43 12.86 23.75
C GLU A 192 24.40 14.38 23.69
N THR A 193 24.12 14.94 22.52
CA THR A 193 24.01 16.40 22.31
C THR A 193 22.56 16.79 22.07
N GLY A 194 22.07 17.81 22.78
CA GLY A 194 20.66 18.16 22.79
C GLY A 194 20.36 19.48 23.49
N THR A 195 19.11 19.71 23.89
CA THR A 195 18.69 20.94 24.57
C THR A 195 18.04 20.63 25.93
N ILE A 196 18.23 21.50 26.93
CA ILE A 196 17.71 21.31 28.29
C ILE A 196 16.59 22.32 28.58
N HIS A 197 15.45 21.83 29.07
CA HIS A 197 14.26 22.63 29.37
C HIS A 197 13.78 22.34 30.79
N SER A 198 13.31 23.37 31.51
CA SER A 198 12.63 23.16 32.79
C SER A 198 11.14 22.93 32.55
N VAL A 199 10.60 21.85 33.11
CA VAL A 199 9.20 21.45 32.96
C VAL A 199 8.59 21.09 34.31
N SER A 200 7.25 21.07 34.40
CA SER A 200 6.57 20.49 35.55
C SER A 200 6.82 18.99 35.63
N TRP A 201 6.72 18.42 36.83
CA TRP A 201 6.83 16.97 37.01
C TRP A 201 5.77 16.18 36.21
N ASP A 202 4.58 16.75 36.03
CA ASP A 202 3.49 16.14 35.25
C ASP A 202 3.88 15.86 33.79
N VAL A 203 4.75 16.69 33.18
CA VAL A 203 5.26 16.45 31.82
C VAL A 203 6.11 15.17 31.80
N ILE A 204 7.02 15.01 32.77
CA ILE A 204 7.90 13.83 32.86
C ILE A 204 7.06 12.57 33.13
N ASP A 205 6.12 12.64 34.07
CA ASP A 205 5.21 11.54 34.38
C ASP A 205 4.35 11.16 33.17
N GLY A 206 3.87 12.14 32.39
CA GLY A 206 3.18 11.90 31.12
C GLY A 206 4.05 11.14 30.11
N LEU A 207 5.30 11.55 29.93
CA LEU A 207 6.24 10.90 29.02
C LEU A 207 6.55 9.46 29.46
N GLU A 208 6.83 9.22 30.75
CA GLU A 208 7.09 7.89 31.30
C GLU A 208 5.86 6.97 31.18
N LYS A 209 4.65 7.49 31.44
CA LYS A 209 3.39 6.76 31.24
C LYS A 209 3.17 6.38 29.78
N ASN A 210 3.46 7.28 28.85
CA ASN A 210 3.36 7.00 27.42
C ASN A 210 4.30 5.86 27.00
N VAL A 211 5.55 5.88 27.49
CA VAL A 211 6.52 4.80 27.26
C VAL A 211 5.99 3.48 27.83
N ALA A 212 5.50 3.47 29.07
CA ALA A 212 4.98 2.27 29.71
C ALA A 212 3.78 1.69 28.94
N TRP A 213 2.84 2.54 28.52
CA TRP A 213 1.66 2.13 27.75
C TRP A 213 2.04 1.61 26.36
N THR A 214 2.93 2.32 25.66
CA THR A 214 3.40 1.90 24.34
C THR A 214 4.19 0.60 24.40
N ASN A 215 5.03 0.41 25.42
CA ASN A 215 5.75 -0.86 25.62
C ASN A 215 4.80 -2.02 25.94
N TYR A 216 3.78 -1.79 26.76
CA TYR A 216 2.74 -2.78 27.02
C TYR A 216 1.99 -3.16 25.73
N ARG A 217 1.57 -2.16 24.94
CA ARG A 217 0.92 -2.35 23.65
C ARG A 217 1.80 -3.11 22.67
N ASN A 218 3.07 -2.73 22.52
CA ASN A 218 4.01 -3.38 21.62
C ASN A 218 4.30 -4.83 22.05
N HIS A 219 4.41 -5.09 23.36
CA HIS A 219 4.52 -6.45 23.88
C HIS A 219 3.28 -7.27 23.54
N LEU A 220 2.09 -6.72 23.73
CA LEU A 220 0.82 -7.35 23.38
C LEU A 220 0.75 -7.67 21.88
N PHE A 221 1.13 -6.72 21.02
CA PHE A 221 1.12 -6.87 19.56
C PHE A 221 2.26 -7.73 19.02
N SER A 222 3.26 -8.07 19.84
CA SER A 222 4.30 -9.03 19.50
C SER A 222 3.89 -10.48 19.69
N GLU A 223 2.72 -10.75 20.28
CA GLU A 223 2.23 -12.12 20.46
C GLU A 223 2.07 -12.83 19.11
N THR A 224 2.57 -14.06 19.03
CA THR A 224 2.35 -14.95 17.88
C THR A 224 1.87 -16.33 18.32
N ALA A 225 1.35 -17.11 17.39
CA ALA A 225 0.93 -18.48 17.60
C ALA A 225 2.10 -19.41 17.97
N LYS A 226 3.36 -19.01 17.73
CA LYS A 226 4.54 -19.77 18.16
C LYS A 226 4.61 -19.95 19.68
N ASP A 227 4.04 -19.04 20.45
CA ASP A 227 4.03 -19.10 21.91
C ASP A 227 2.77 -19.76 22.47
N ASP A 228 1.83 -20.22 21.62
CA ASP A 228 0.54 -20.76 22.06
C ASP A 228 0.68 -22.00 22.93
N ASN A 229 1.68 -22.85 22.66
CA ASN A 229 1.99 -24.02 23.47
C ASN A 229 2.34 -23.66 24.92
N VAL A 230 2.87 -22.46 25.17
CA VAL A 230 3.17 -21.94 26.51
C VAL A 230 1.99 -21.14 27.04
N ARG A 231 1.45 -20.21 26.24
CA ARG A 231 0.34 -19.31 26.58
C ARG A 231 -0.91 -20.09 26.98
N PHE A 232 -1.17 -21.22 26.32
CA PHE A 232 -2.36 -22.06 26.48
C PHE A 232 -2.03 -23.49 26.92
N ALA A 233 -0.89 -23.72 27.59
CA ALA A 233 -0.42 -25.05 27.99
C ALA A 233 -1.45 -25.89 28.77
N ASN A 234 -2.34 -25.23 29.52
CA ASN A 234 -3.38 -25.88 30.34
C ASN A 234 -4.80 -25.64 29.80
N LEU A 235 -4.94 -25.01 28.62
CA LEU A 235 -6.24 -24.78 28.01
C LEU A 235 -6.78 -26.11 27.46
N LYS A 236 -8.02 -26.45 27.83
CA LYS A 236 -8.76 -27.57 27.25
C LYS A 236 -9.70 -27.04 26.17
N SER A 237 -10.51 -27.93 25.57
CA SER A 237 -11.64 -27.49 24.74
C SER A 237 -12.45 -26.44 25.48
N VAL A 238 -12.92 -25.45 24.73
CA VAL A 238 -13.69 -24.31 25.25
C VAL A 238 -15.13 -24.50 24.80
N ASP A 239 -16.08 -24.31 25.71
CA ASP A 239 -17.50 -24.36 25.36
C ASP A 239 -18.00 -22.93 25.12
N ALA A 240 -18.81 -22.75 24.07
CA ALA A 240 -19.35 -21.48 23.66
C ALA A 240 -20.84 -21.60 23.28
N SER A 241 -21.55 -20.48 23.34
CA SER A 241 -22.94 -20.35 22.87
C SER A 241 -23.05 -19.14 21.96
N LEU A 242 -23.53 -19.35 20.74
CA LEU A 242 -23.81 -18.30 19.76
C LEU A 242 -25.31 -18.04 19.74
N SER A 243 -25.71 -16.85 20.18
CA SER A 243 -27.09 -16.37 20.13
C SER A 243 -27.24 -15.20 19.17
N VAL A 244 -28.47 -14.91 18.73
CA VAL A 244 -28.76 -13.91 17.70
C VAL A 244 -29.80 -12.91 18.17
N ASP A 245 -29.79 -11.72 17.56
CA ASP A 245 -30.80 -10.69 17.73
C ASP A 245 -31.27 -10.20 16.35
N PRO A 246 -32.21 -10.92 15.72
CA PRO A 246 -32.72 -10.59 14.39
C PRO A 246 -33.62 -9.34 14.39
N ALA A 247 -33.93 -8.75 15.54
CA ALA A 247 -34.73 -7.52 15.64
C ALA A 247 -33.90 -6.25 15.40
N ASN A 248 -32.56 -6.31 15.58
CA ASN A 248 -31.66 -5.15 15.52
C ASN A 248 -30.66 -5.21 14.36
N THR A 249 -31.09 -5.72 13.21
CA THR A 249 -30.21 -5.87 12.04
C THR A 249 -29.64 -4.53 11.55
N LYS A 250 -28.47 -4.60 10.92
CA LYS A 250 -27.80 -3.44 10.33
C LYS A 250 -27.55 -3.69 8.85
N LYS A 251 -27.50 -2.62 8.05
CA LYS A 251 -27.12 -2.73 6.64
C LYS A 251 -25.62 -3.04 6.53
N ILE A 252 -25.27 -3.91 5.59
CA ILE A 252 -23.90 -4.09 5.09
C ILE A 252 -23.85 -3.59 3.65
N SER A 253 -22.73 -2.99 3.26
CA SER A 253 -22.46 -2.64 1.87
C SER A 253 -22.52 -3.87 0.95
N ASP A 254 -23.29 -3.76 -0.13
CA ASP A 254 -23.27 -4.71 -1.25
C ASP A 254 -21.89 -4.74 -1.96
N ASN A 255 -21.00 -3.79 -1.65
CA ASN A 255 -19.69 -3.61 -2.25
C ASN A 255 -18.53 -3.92 -1.29
N LEU A 256 -18.78 -4.54 -0.13
CA LEU A 256 -17.78 -4.65 0.95
C LEU A 256 -16.45 -5.27 0.51
N MET A 257 -16.49 -6.31 -0.32
CA MET A 257 -15.27 -7.03 -0.76
C MET A 257 -14.84 -6.59 -2.15
N GLY A 258 -13.60 -6.13 -2.31
CA GLY A 258 -13.01 -5.77 -3.59
C GLY A 258 -11.54 -6.14 -3.71
N ILE A 259 -10.89 -5.64 -4.76
CA ILE A 259 -9.46 -5.84 -5.02
C ILE A 259 -8.74 -4.51 -5.17
N PHE A 260 -7.50 -4.48 -4.68
CA PHE A 260 -6.53 -3.41 -4.90
C PHE A 260 -5.55 -3.84 -5.99
N PHE A 261 -5.30 -3.00 -6.99
CA PHE A 261 -4.30 -3.26 -8.02
C PHE A 261 -3.32 -2.09 -8.14
N GLU A 262 -2.05 -2.40 -7.92
CA GLU A 262 -0.91 -1.56 -8.25
C GLU A 262 0.09 -2.39 -9.06
N ASP A 263 0.75 -1.77 -10.03
CA ASP A 263 1.89 -2.38 -10.72
C ASP A 263 3.12 -2.36 -9.81
N ILE A 264 3.10 -3.23 -8.80
CA ILE A 264 4.21 -3.62 -7.92
C ILE A 264 4.48 -5.12 -8.14
N ASN A 265 5.71 -5.58 -7.93
CA ASN A 265 6.10 -6.99 -8.06
C ASN A 265 5.84 -7.59 -9.45
N TYR A 266 5.95 -6.78 -10.51
CA TYR A 266 5.62 -7.15 -11.90
C TYR A 266 4.17 -7.63 -12.03
N ALA A 267 3.24 -6.97 -11.34
CA ALA A 267 1.82 -7.30 -11.39
C ALA A 267 1.20 -7.01 -12.77
N ALA A 268 1.61 -5.95 -13.48
CA ALA A 268 1.12 -5.62 -14.81
C ALA A 268 1.97 -6.27 -15.92
N ASP A 269 3.06 -5.61 -16.33
CA ASP A 269 3.96 -6.07 -17.40
C ASP A 269 4.73 -7.33 -16.97
N GLY A 270 4.57 -8.42 -17.73
CA GLY A 270 5.07 -9.74 -17.34
C GLY A 270 4.22 -10.45 -16.27
N GLY A 271 3.10 -9.83 -15.88
CA GLY A 271 2.11 -10.31 -14.92
C GLY A 271 0.74 -10.52 -15.57
N ILE A 272 -0.27 -9.78 -15.10
CA ILE A 272 -1.65 -9.90 -15.56
C ILE A 272 -1.85 -9.34 -16.97
N TYR A 273 -1.01 -8.43 -17.45
CA TYR A 273 -1.05 -8.00 -18.85
C TYR A 273 -0.46 -9.10 -19.74
N ALA A 274 -1.19 -9.53 -20.78
CA ALA A 274 -0.84 -10.75 -21.52
C ALA A 274 0.27 -10.60 -22.58
N GLU A 275 0.92 -9.42 -22.67
CA GLU A 275 2.05 -9.21 -23.57
C GLU A 275 3.21 -10.15 -23.20
N LEU A 276 3.77 -10.83 -24.19
CA LEU A 276 4.86 -11.79 -24.00
C LEU A 276 6.23 -11.20 -24.35
N ILE A 277 6.29 -10.05 -25.02
CA ILE A 277 7.53 -9.39 -25.42
C ILE A 277 7.90 -8.29 -24.42
N GLN A 278 9.07 -8.43 -23.80
CA GLN A 278 9.62 -7.43 -22.89
C GLN A 278 10.37 -6.37 -23.70
N ASN A 279 10.24 -5.09 -23.32
CA ASN A 279 10.83 -3.96 -24.04
C ASN A 279 10.40 -3.91 -25.53
N ARG A 280 9.11 -4.10 -25.80
CA ARG A 280 8.55 -4.23 -27.16
C ARG A 280 8.75 -3.04 -28.09
N GLY A 281 8.92 -1.84 -27.53
CA GLY A 281 9.11 -0.58 -28.26
C GLY A 281 10.48 0.06 -28.01
N PHE A 282 11.44 -0.65 -27.40
CA PHE A 282 12.80 -0.13 -27.16
C PHE A 282 12.90 1.11 -26.24
N GLU A 283 11.89 1.34 -25.39
CA GLU A 283 11.78 2.52 -24.52
C GLU A 283 12.42 2.36 -23.14
N TYR A 284 13.06 1.21 -22.86
CA TYR A 284 13.74 1.00 -21.59
C TYR A 284 14.93 1.96 -21.46
N SER A 285 15.16 2.46 -20.26
CA SER A 285 16.15 3.50 -19.99
C SER A 285 16.86 3.32 -18.64
N PRO A 286 17.99 4.02 -18.42
CA PRO A 286 18.65 4.05 -17.13
C PRO A 286 17.80 4.64 -15.99
N LYS A 287 16.71 5.37 -16.31
CA LYS A 287 15.75 5.88 -15.31
C LYS A 287 14.90 4.76 -14.71
N ASP A 288 14.57 3.73 -15.50
CA ASP A 288 13.85 2.55 -15.01
C ASP A 288 14.75 1.74 -14.08
N ARG A 289 15.98 1.49 -14.53
CA ARG A 289 17.03 0.81 -13.78
C ARG A 289 18.38 1.14 -14.39
N SER A 290 19.40 1.40 -13.58
CA SER A 290 20.67 1.96 -14.06
C SER A 290 21.40 1.10 -15.11
N GLU A 291 21.22 -0.22 -15.10
CA GLU A 291 21.79 -1.12 -16.10
C GLU A 291 20.93 -1.32 -17.35
N TRP A 292 19.74 -0.70 -17.42
CA TRP A 292 18.84 -0.83 -18.56
C TRP A 292 19.04 0.28 -19.61
N ASN A 293 18.75 -0.05 -20.85
CA ASN A 293 18.77 0.85 -22.01
C ASN A 293 17.85 0.31 -23.10
N SER A 294 17.71 1.04 -24.21
CA SER A 294 16.81 0.68 -25.30
C SER A 294 17.06 -0.70 -25.90
N LYS A 295 18.28 -1.26 -25.79
CA LYS A 295 18.62 -2.61 -26.27
C LYS A 295 18.40 -3.71 -25.21
N SER A 296 18.04 -3.36 -23.97
CA SER A 296 17.79 -4.34 -22.90
C SER A 296 16.77 -5.38 -23.32
N PHE A 297 17.00 -6.64 -22.93
CA PHE A 297 16.17 -7.82 -23.24
C PHE A 297 16.12 -8.24 -24.72
N TRP A 298 16.80 -7.51 -25.60
CA TRP A 298 17.01 -7.88 -26.99
C TRP A 298 18.42 -8.41 -27.22
N LYS A 299 18.52 -9.56 -27.89
CA LYS A 299 19.81 -10.13 -28.30
C LYS A 299 19.90 -10.16 -29.81
N PHE A 300 20.94 -9.52 -30.34
CA PHE A 300 21.27 -9.61 -31.76
C PHE A 300 22.36 -10.65 -32.01
N SER A 301 22.27 -11.39 -33.11
CA SER A 301 23.30 -12.34 -33.54
C SER A 301 23.40 -12.33 -35.07
N GLY A 302 24.56 -11.99 -35.62
CA GLY A 302 24.81 -11.99 -37.05
C GLY A 302 26.22 -11.54 -37.39
N SER A 303 26.93 -12.29 -38.21
CA SER A 303 28.26 -11.90 -38.71
C SER A 303 28.15 -10.68 -39.63
N ASN A 304 29.08 -9.75 -39.49
CA ASN A 304 29.17 -8.53 -40.32
C ASN A 304 27.87 -7.72 -40.38
N SER A 305 26.97 -7.85 -39.42
CA SER A 305 25.66 -7.19 -39.37
C SER A 305 25.54 -6.41 -38.05
N SER A 306 24.67 -5.41 -37.98
CA SER A 306 24.51 -4.58 -36.77
C SER A 306 23.06 -4.38 -36.35
N PHE A 307 22.88 -4.07 -35.06
CA PHE A 307 21.62 -3.68 -34.43
C PHE A 307 21.83 -2.37 -33.68
N GLU A 308 21.20 -1.32 -34.17
CA GLU A 308 21.21 0.01 -33.57
C GLU A 308 19.81 0.48 -33.20
N ILE A 309 19.74 1.49 -32.34
CA ILE A 309 18.51 2.18 -31.97
C ILE A 309 18.58 3.58 -32.58
N GLU A 310 17.52 3.98 -33.27
CA GLU A 310 17.37 5.27 -33.93
C GLU A 310 16.11 5.98 -33.40
N THR A 311 16.09 7.31 -33.51
CA THR A 311 14.97 8.15 -33.01
C THR A 311 14.48 9.21 -33.99
N LYS A 312 15.07 9.25 -35.19
CA LYS A 312 14.86 10.35 -36.13
C LYS A 312 13.47 10.37 -36.77
N ASP A 313 12.96 9.20 -37.14
CA ASP A 313 11.72 9.01 -37.90
C ASP A 313 10.84 7.92 -37.25
N PRO A 314 10.42 8.08 -35.98
CA PRO A 314 9.70 7.05 -35.24
C PRO A 314 8.27 6.88 -35.76
N ILE A 315 7.62 5.77 -35.39
CA ILE A 315 6.19 5.56 -35.67
C ILE A 315 5.32 6.63 -35.00
N HIS A 316 5.74 7.09 -33.82
CA HIS A 316 5.08 8.13 -33.06
C HIS A 316 6.08 8.82 -32.12
N LYS A 317 5.89 10.12 -31.87
CA LYS A 317 6.82 10.92 -31.05
C LYS A 317 6.89 10.49 -29.57
N ASN A 318 5.84 9.84 -29.06
CA ASN A 318 5.77 9.39 -27.66
C ASN A 318 6.58 8.12 -27.40
N ASN A 319 6.85 7.33 -28.45
CA ASN A 319 7.72 6.16 -28.42
C ASN A 319 8.81 6.38 -29.49
N PRO A 320 9.80 7.22 -29.20
CA PRO A 320 10.75 7.67 -30.20
C PRO A 320 11.76 6.59 -30.62
N HIS A 321 11.97 5.52 -29.87
CA HIS A 321 13.02 4.55 -30.15
C HIS A 321 12.54 3.42 -31.07
N TYR A 322 13.34 3.08 -32.07
CA TYR A 322 13.10 1.91 -32.90
C TYR A 322 14.40 1.21 -33.30
N ALA A 323 14.30 -0.09 -33.57
CA ALA A 323 15.45 -0.90 -33.96
C ALA A 323 15.76 -0.76 -35.45
N VAL A 324 17.03 -0.54 -35.80
CA VAL A 324 17.54 -0.65 -37.16
C VAL A 324 18.53 -1.80 -37.26
N LEU A 325 18.19 -2.77 -38.11
CA LEU A 325 19.05 -3.91 -38.41
C LEU A 325 19.72 -3.71 -39.76
N SER A 326 21.06 -3.66 -39.78
CA SER A 326 21.86 -3.62 -41.01
C SER A 326 22.38 -5.02 -41.34
N ILE A 327 21.91 -5.59 -42.44
CA ILE A 327 22.08 -6.99 -42.80
C ILE A 327 23.01 -7.11 -44.01
N ASN A 328 24.24 -7.56 -43.76
CA ASN A 328 25.20 -7.81 -44.84
C ASN A 328 25.24 -9.29 -45.24
N GLU A 329 24.84 -10.17 -44.33
CA GLU A 329 24.74 -11.62 -44.52
C GLU A 329 23.39 -12.13 -44.00
N ILE A 330 22.70 -12.94 -44.80
CA ILE A 330 21.40 -13.51 -44.41
C ILE A 330 21.65 -14.55 -43.31
N GLY A 331 20.82 -14.51 -42.26
CA GLY A 331 20.95 -15.37 -41.09
C GLY A 331 21.13 -14.59 -39.80
N ALA A 332 21.41 -13.28 -39.89
CA ALA A 332 21.33 -12.39 -38.74
C ALA A 332 19.92 -12.38 -38.14
N LYS A 333 19.83 -12.34 -36.81
CA LYS A 333 18.57 -12.43 -36.06
C LYS A 333 18.55 -11.53 -34.84
N LEU A 334 17.36 -11.05 -34.52
CA LEU A 334 17.03 -10.34 -33.30
C LEU A 334 16.13 -11.24 -32.44
N GLU A 335 16.49 -11.45 -31.18
CA GLU A 335 15.84 -12.39 -30.27
C GLU A 335 15.29 -11.66 -29.03
N ASN A 336 14.10 -12.06 -28.56
CA ASN A 336 13.51 -11.61 -27.29
C ASN A 336 13.08 -12.81 -26.45
N GLY A 337 13.47 -12.83 -25.18
CA GLY A 337 13.14 -13.90 -24.24
C GLY A 337 11.82 -13.72 -23.49
N GLY A 338 11.13 -12.60 -23.66
CA GLY A 338 10.02 -12.20 -22.82
C GLY A 338 10.43 -11.98 -21.36
N PHE A 339 9.44 -11.97 -20.48
CA PHE A 339 9.61 -11.76 -19.04
C PHE A 339 10.09 -13.04 -18.31
N ASP A 340 11.39 -13.33 -18.40
CA ASP A 340 12.04 -14.58 -17.91
C ASP A 340 11.50 -15.86 -18.60
N GLY A 341 11.25 -15.77 -19.91
CA GLY A 341 10.83 -16.88 -20.76
C GLY A 341 9.39 -16.76 -21.28
N ILE A 342 9.16 -17.21 -22.52
CA ILE A 342 7.81 -17.27 -23.12
C ILE A 342 7.22 -18.66 -22.94
N VAL A 343 6.00 -18.74 -22.40
CA VAL A 343 5.26 -20.01 -22.28
C VAL A 343 4.37 -20.21 -23.51
N LEU A 344 4.59 -21.33 -24.18
CA LEU A 344 3.81 -21.80 -25.30
C LEU A 344 3.07 -23.08 -24.92
N LYS A 345 1.81 -23.16 -25.34
CA LYS A 345 0.99 -24.38 -25.29
C LYS A 345 0.79 -24.92 -26.70
N ALA A 346 1.01 -26.21 -26.88
CA ALA A 346 0.82 -26.87 -28.17
C ALA A 346 -0.61 -26.63 -28.70
N ASN A 347 -0.69 -26.35 -30.00
CA ASN A 347 -1.88 -26.00 -30.77
C ASN A 347 -2.54 -24.65 -30.43
N ASP A 348 -2.04 -23.92 -29.43
CA ASP A 348 -2.51 -22.55 -29.18
C ASP A 348 -1.98 -21.58 -30.25
N LYS A 349 -2.75 -20.52 -30.45
CA LYS A 349 -2.49 -19.47 -31.43
C LYS A 349 -2.07 -18.19 -30.72
N TYR A 350 -1.09 -17.51 -31.30
CA TYR A 350 -0.52 -16.28 -30.79
C TYR A 350 -0.59 -15.23 -31.91
N ASP A 351 -1.15 -14.07 -31.57
CA ASP A 351 -1.20 -12.91 -32.45
C ASP A 351 0.16 -12.22 -32.38
N PHE A 352 0.87 -12.24 -33.50
CA PHE A 352 2.12 -11.51 -33.68
C PHE A 352 1.86 -10.23 -34.46
N SER A 353 2.37 -9.11 -33.97
CA SER A 353 2.37 -7.85 -34.71
C SER A 353 3.72 -7.13 -34.63
N ILE A 354 4.03 -6.35 -35.66
CA ILE A 354 5.25 -5.55 -35.75
C ILE A 354 5.01 -4.36 -36.67
N PHE A 355 5.54 -3.18 -36.32
CA PHE A 355 5.73 -2.10 -37.30
C PHE A 355 7.09 -2.29 -37.97
N ALA A 356 7.12 -2.28 -39.30
CA ALA A 356 8.36 -2.50 -40.03
C ALA A 356 8.45 -1.64 -41.29
N GLN A 357 9.67 -1.25 -41.65
CA GLN A 357 10.00 -0.53 -42.86
C GLN A 357 11.35 -1.01 -43.42
N GLY A 358 11.47 -1.15 -44.73
CA GLY A 358 12.77 -1.28 -45.41
C GLY A 358 13.41 0.10 -45.62
N LEU A 359 14.62 0.30 -45.13
CA LEU A 359 15.36 1.57 -45.26
C LEU A 359 16.36 1.56 -46.42
N GLU A 360 16.98 0.41 -46.70
CA GLU A 360 17.99 0.28 -47.75
C GLU A 360 17.92 -1.13 -48.35
N GLY A 361 17.78 -1.25 -49.66
CA GLY A 361 17.61 -2.54 -50.35
C GLY A 361 16.26 -2.65 -51.05
N LYS A 362 15.90 -3.85 -51.49
CA LYS A 362 14.63 -4.12 -52.19
C LYS A 362 14.03 -5.45 -51.72
N ASN A 363 12.71 -5.54 -51.77
CA ASN A 363 11.95 -6.76 -51.47
C ASN A 363 12.22 -7.35 -50.08
N HIS A 364 12.39 -6.48 -49.08
CA HIS A 364 12.60 -6.90 -47.69
C HIS A 364 11.46 -7.78 -47.20
N SER A 365 11.83 -8.87 -46.52
CA SER A 365 10.91 -9.79 -45.86
C SER A 365 11.50 -10.27 -44.54
N LEU A 366 10.62 -10.62 -43.60
CA LEU A 366 10.99 -11.07 -42.26
C LEU A 366 10.46 -12.48 -42.05
N LYS A 367 11.31 -13.37 -41.55
CA LYS A 367 10.87 -14.65 -40.98
C LYS A 367 10.81 -14.51 -39.48
N VAL A 368 9.66 -14.85 -38.89
CA VAL A 368 9.42 -14.74 -37.45
C VAL A 368 9.20 -16.13 -36.90
N ARG A 369 9.93 -16.49 -35.84
CA ARG A 369 9.89 -17.82 -35.23
C ARG A 369 9.68 -17.73 -33.73
N LEU A 370 9.02 -18.75 -33.21
CA LEU A 370 9.06 -19.10 -31.80
C LEU A 370 9.95 -20.33 -31.66
N ILE A 371 11.00 -20.25 -30.85
CA ILE A 371 11.93 -21.35 -30.59
C ILE A 371 11.89 -21.75 -29.11
N ASP A 372 12.07 -23.03 -28.79
CA ASP A 372 12.22 -23.46 -27.40
C ASP A 372 13.63 -23.18 -26.84
N GLY A 373 13.86 -23.49 -25.56
CA GLY A 373 15.15 -23.32 -24.91
C GLY A 373 16.31 -24.15 -25.51
N ASN A 374 16.00 -25.14 -26.35
CA ASN A 374 16.97 -25.97 -27.07
C ASN A 374 17.18 -25.49 -28.52
N GLY A 375 16.50 -24.41 -28.95
CA GLY A 375 16.54 -23.88 -30.30
C GLY A 375 15.64 -24.59 -31.31
N ASN A 376 14.74 -25.48 -30.88
CA ASN A 376 13.79 -26.11 -31.80
C ASN A 376 12.64 -25.16 -32.14
N ILE A 377 12.25 -25.13 -33.42
CA ILE A 377 11.13 -24.31 -33.88
C ILE A 377 9.81 -24.85 -33.33
N CYS A 378 9.15 -24.02 -32.51
CA CYS A 378 7.80 -24.25 -32.00
C CYS A 378 6.74 -23.68 -32.93
N GLY A 379 7.00 -22.60 -33.67
CA GLY A 379 6.06 -22.02 -34.62
C GLY A 379 6.76 -20.97 -35.46
N GLU A 380 6.23 -20.67 -36.66
CA GLU A 380 6.81 -19.63 -37.51
C GLU A 380 5.78 -19.01 -38.46
N THR A 381 6.10 -17.81 -38.93
CA THR A 381 5.36 -17.07 -39.96
C THR A 381 6.34 -16.24 -40.80
N ILE A 382 5.89 -15.73 -41.94
CA ILE A 382 6.67 -14.89 -42.85
C ILE A 382 5.89 -13.61 -43.16
N ILE A 383 6.54 -12.47 -42.97
CA ILE A 383 6.10 -11.19 -43.53
C ILE A 383 6.79 -11.04 -44.88
N SER A 384 6.02 -11.21 -45.96
CA SER A 384 6.54 -11.40 -47.31
C SER A 384 7.07 -10.12 -47.97
N ARG A 385 6.64 -8.94 -47.52
CA ARG A 385 7.07 -7.65 -48.07
C ARG A 385 6.96 -6.55 -47.02
N LEU A 386 7.99 -5.72 -46.93
CA LEU A 386 7.96 -4.45 -46.21
C LEU A 386 7.86 -3.27 -47.18
N SER A 387 7.16 -2.22 -46.77
CA SER A 387 7.20 -0.92 -47.45
C SER A 387 8.61 -0.31 -47.36
N SER A 388 9.06 0.33 -48.44
CA SER A 388 10.33 1.08 -48.47
C SER A 388 10.18 2.55 -48.10
N ASN A 389 8.94 3.05 -47.99
CA ASN A 389 8.65 4.49 -48.00
C ASN A 389 7.96 4.98 -46.72
N LYS A 390 7.46 4.06 -45.88
CA LYS A 390 6.72 4.36 -44.65
C LYS A 390 6.68 3.13 -43.75
N TRP A 391 6.49 3.36 -42.46
CA TRP A 391 6.10 2.36 -41.50
C TRP A 391 4.78 1.68 -41.87
N GLU A 392 4.73 0.35 -41.75
CA GLU A 392 3.50 -0.43 -41.89
C GLU A 392 3.39 -1.44 -40.73
N LYS A 393 2.18 -1.53 -40.16
CA LYS A 393 1.85 -2.55 -39.16
C LYS A 393 1.54 -3.87 -39.87
N HIS A 394 2.31 -4.90 -39.57
CA HIS A 394 2.07 -6.26 -40.04
C HIS A 394 1.49 -7.09 -38.91
N ASN A 395 0.45 -7.88 -39.22
CA ASN A 395 -0.19 -8.79 -38.28
C ASN A 395 -0.16 -10.19 -38.86
N SER A 396 0.09 -11.20 -38.02
CA SER A 396 0.03 -12.61 -38.39
C SER A 396 -0.24 -13.48 -37.18
N VAL A 397 -0.66 -14.73 -37.42
CA VAL A 397 -0.95 -15.69 -36.35
C VAL A 397 0.09 -16.79 -36.40
N ILE A 398 0.76 -17.03 -35.27
CA ILE A 398 1.69 -18.15 -35.10
C ILE A 398 0.96 -19.23 -34.31
N THR A 399 0.86 -20.45 -34.87
CA THR A 399 0.35 -21.61 -34.14
C THR A 399 1.53 -22.37 -33.54
N ALA A 400 1.54 -22.54 -32.22
CA ALA A 400 2.57 -23.33 -31.56
C ALA A 400 2.37 -24.82 -31.83
N LYS A 401 3.35 -25.47 -32.46
CA LYS A 401 3.39 -26.91 -32.75
C LYS A 401 3.74 -27.75 -31.53
N LYS A 402 4.36 -27.14 -30.51
CA LYS A 402 4.80 -27.79 -29.26
C LYS A 402 4.63 -26.85 -28.09
N SER A 403 4.49 -27.42 -26.89
CA SER A 403 4.56 -26.65 -25.65
C SER A 403 6.02 -26.35 -25.29
N ALA A 404 6.26 -25.19 -24.70
CA ALA A 404 7.57 -24.76 -24.19
C ALA A 404 7.36 -23.81 -23.02
N THR A 405 8.25 -23.81 -22.02
CA THR A 405 8.14 -22.92 -20.85
C THR A 405 9.17 -21.79 -20.85
N ASN A 406 10.15 -21.86 -21.76
CA ASN A 406 11.22 -20.88 -21.92
C ASN A 406 11.51 -20.65 -23.41
N ALA A 407 10.44 -20.37 -24.16
CA ALA A 407 10.57 -20.05 -25.57
C ALA A 407 11.07 -18.62 -25.78
N LYS A 408 11.53 -18.34 -26.99
CA LYS A 408 11.99 -17.02 -27.44
C LYS A 408 11.36 -16.68 -28.79
N LEU A 409 11.15 -15.39 -29.03
CA LEU A 409 10.85 -14.86 -30.34
C LEU A 409 12.16 -14.64 -31.10
N GLU A 410 12.25 -15.08 -32.36
CA GLU A 410 13.31 -14.69 -33.31
C GLU A 410 12.72 -13.94 -34.50
N ILE A 411 13.33 -12.83 -34.89
CA ILE A 411 13.05 -12.09 -36.11
C ILE A 411 14.28 -12.14 -37.00
N ILE A 412 14.13 -12.67 -38.21
CA ILE A 412 15.23 -12.97 -39.13
C ILE A 412 14.96 -12.26 -40.47
N PRO A 413 15.62 -11.13 -40.77
CA PRO A 413 15.59 -10.53 -42.09
C PRO A 413 16.07 -11.52 -43.16
N GLN A 414 15.30 -11.68 -44.23
CA GLN A 414 15.59 -12.65 -45.30
C GLN A 414 16.32 -12.02 -46.50
N THR A 415 16.72 -10.75 -46.39
CA THR A 415 17.36 -9.97 -47.46
C THR A 415 18.47 -9.11 -46.88
N LYS A 416 19.49 -8.82 -47.70
CA LYS A 416 20.51 -7.82 -47.36
C LYS A 416 19.93 -6.40 -47.38
N GLY A 417 20.59 -5.49 -46.66
CA GLY A 417 20.21 -4.08 -46.54
C GLY A 417 19.72 -3.73 -45.14
N LYS A 418 18.98 -2.63 -45.00
CA LYS A 418 18.54 -2.11 -43.70
C LYS A 418 17.04 -2.23 -43.52
N VAL A 419 16.61 -2.69 -42.35
CA VAL A 419 15.20 -2.71 -41.93
C VAL A 419 15.04 -2.03 -40.59
N ALA A 420 13.97 -1.25 -40.44
CA ALA A 420 13.54 -0.66 -39.19
C ALA A 420 12.37 -1.48 -38.62
N LEU A 421 12.38 -1.72 -37.31
CA LEU A 421 11.43 -2.54 -36.57
C LEU A 421 11.00 -1.81 -35.29
N ASP A 422 9.71 -1.81 -34.99
CA ASP A 422 9.17 -1.19 -33.78
C ASP A 422 7.87 -1.87 -33.32
N MET A 423 7.46 -1.64 -32.07
CA MET A 423 6.24 -2.13 -31.42
C MET A 423 5.97 -3.61 -31.71
N ILE A 424 6.97 -4.43 -31.38
CA ILE A 424 6.97 -5.88 -31.60
C ILE A 424 6.16 -6.55 -30.51
N SER A 425 5.02 -7.16 -30.85
CA SER A 425 4.11 -7.74 -29.88
C SER A 425 3.81 -9.20 -30.18
N LEU A 426 3.64 -9.99 -29.12
CA LEU A 426 3.18 -11.37 -29.20
C LEU A 426 2.16 -11.60 -28.09
N PHE A 427 0.89 -11.76 -28.46
CA PHE A 427 -0.21 -12.01 -27.53
C PHE A 427 -0.79 -13.40 -27.69
N PRO A 428 -1.13 -14.12 -26.60
CA PRO A 428 -1.96 -15.30 -26.72
C PRO A 428 -3.38 -14.92 -27.18
N GLN A 429 -3.99 -15.68 -28.09
CA GLN A 429 -5.41 -15.44 -28.46
C GLN A 429 -6.37 -15.79 -27.30
N LYS A 430 -5.95 -16.65 -26.38
CA LYS A 430 -6.72 -17.10 -25.22
C LYS A 430 -6.49 -16.21 -24.00
N THR A 431 -6.79 -14.92 -24.11
CA THR A 431 -6.86 -13.99 -22.97
C THR A 431 -8.14 -14.19 -22.16
N PHE A 432 -8.20 -13.59 -20.97
CA PHE A 432 -9.44 -13.53 -20.19
C PHE A 432 -10.57 -12.90 -21.01
N LYS A 433 -11.72 -13.60 -21.06
CA LYS A 433 -12.88 -13.27 -21.92
C LYS A 433 -12.54 -13.02 -23.41
N ASN A 434 -11.39 -13.51 -23.88
CA ASN A 434 -10.87 -13.31 -25.24
C ASN A 434 -10.74 -11.82 -25.66
N ARG A 435 -10.49 -10.92 -24.69
CA ARG A 435 -10.26 -9.50 -24.97
C ARG A 435 -8.92 -9.32 -25.73
N LYS A 436 -8.93 -8.57 -26.83
CA LYS A 436 -7.68 -8.11 -27.48
C LYS A 436 -6.95 -7.16 -26.54
N ASN A 437 -5.61 -7.16 -26.58
CA ASN A 437 -4.79 -6.41 -25.61
C ASN A 437 -5.16 -6.74 -24.15
N GLY A 438 -5.71 -7.93 -23.91
CA GLY A 438 -6.37 -8.28 -22.67
C GLY A 438 -5.45 -8.91 -21.63
N LEU A 439 -6.09 -9.50 -20.63
CA LEU A 439 -5.41 -10.03 -19.47
C LEU A 439 -5.03 -11.50 -19.62
N ARG A 440 -3.94 -11.89 -18.94
CA ARG A 440 -3.49 -13.26 -18.78
C ARG A 440 -4.58 -14.06 -18.07
N LYS A 441 -5.08 -15.09 -18.75
CA LYS A 441 -6.35 -15.75 -18.40
C LYS A 441 -6.38 -16.34 -16.99
N ASP A 442 -5.33 -17.03 -16.56
CA ASP A 442 -5.23 -17.67 -15.26
C ASP A 442 -5.17 -16.66 -14.11
N LEU A 443 -4.40 -15.58 -14.25
CA LEU A 443 -4.33 -14.49 -13.27
C LEU A 443 -5.64 -13.69 -13.17
N ALA A 444 -6.29 -13.39 -14.29
CA ALA A 444 -7.58 -12.71 -14.25
C ALA A 444 -8.69 -13.62 -13.71
N GLN A 445 -8.65 -14.93 -13.99
CA GLN A 445 -9.64 -15.88 -13.47
C GLN A 445 -9.53 -16.01 -11.95
N VAL A 446 -8.33 -16.13 -11.38
CA VAL A 446 -8.18 -16.22 -9.92
C VAL A 446 -8.69 -14.95 -9.21
N LEU A 447 -8.66 -13.79 -9.85
CA LEU A 447 -9.30 -12.58 -9.32
C LEU A 447 -10.82 -12.61 -9.46
N ALA A 448 -11.33 -13.04 -10.63
CA ALA A 448 -12.78 -13.19 -10.82
C ALA A 448 -13.38 -14.19 -9.81
N ASP A 449 -12.63 -15.24 -9.45
CA ASP A 449 -13.02 -16.24 -8.47
C ASP A 449 -13.09 -15.67 -7.03
N LEU A 450 -12.58 -14.47 -6.75
CA LEU A 450 -12.82 -13.77 -5.48
C LEU A 450 -14.23 -13.16 -5.40
N ASN A 451 -14.93 -13.04 -6.53
CA ASN A 451 -16.19 -12.31 -6.67
C ASN A 451 -16.12 -10.83 -6.17
N PRO A 452 -15.10 -10.05 -6.57
CA PRO A 452 -14.93 -8.70 -6.06
C PRO A 452 -16.00 -7.76 -6.63
N LYS A 453 -16.47 -6.83 -5.80
CA LYS A 453 -17.52 -5.85 -6.17
C LYS A 453 -16.95 -4.54 -6.71
N PHE A 454 -15.66 -4.32 -6.50
CA PHE A 454 -14.93 -3.17 -7.02
C PHE A 454 -13.47 -3.52 -7.26
N ALA A 455 -12.80 -2.71 -8.09
CA ALA A 455 -11.36 -2.76 -8.26
C ALA A 455 -10.77 -1.34 -8.16
N ARG A 456 -9.84 -1.16 -7.22
CA ARG A 456 -9.02 0.05 -7.07
C ARG A 456 -7.77 -0.05 -7.94
N PHE A 457 -7.50 0.95 -8.78
CA PHE A 457 -6.35 1.02 -9.70
C PHE A 457 -6.06 2.47 -10.12
N PRO A 458 -4.93 2.81 -10.76
CA PRO A 458 -3.70 2.03 -10.86
C PRO A 458 -2.97 1.92 -9.51
N GLY A 459 -3.55 2.46 -8.44
CA GLY A 459 -3.36 2.06 -7.05
C GLY A 459 -2.00 2.38 -6.44
N GLY A 460 -2.05 2.72 -5.15
CA GLY A 460 -0.91 2.90 -4.27
C GLY A 460 0.02 4.03 -4.68
N CYS A 461 1.29 3.87 -4.29
CA CYS A 461 2.34 4.85 -4.54
C CYS A 461 2.54 5.13 -6.03
N LEU A 462 2.25 4.16 -6.90
CA LEU A 462 2.34 4.30 -8.35
C LEU A 462 1.49 5.45 -8.90
N ALA A 463 0.28 5.66 -8.35
CA ALA A 463 -0.60 6.74 -8.82
C ALA A 463 0.00 8.13 -8.58
N HIS A 464 0.77 8.28 -7.50
CA HIS A 464 1.41 9.54 -7.10
C HIS A 464 2.76 9.79 -7.78
N GLY A 465 3.43 8.73 -8.22
CA GLY A 465 4.71 8.83 -8.91
C GLY A 465 5.90 9.20 -8.02
N ASP A 466 7.10 9.08 -8.58
CA ASP A 466 8.34 9.58 -7.98
C ASP A 466 8.60 11.02 -8.46
N GLY A 467 7.95 12.00 -7.81
CA GLY A 467 7.91 13.41 -8.23
C GLY A 467 6.72 13.75 -9.15
N ILE A 468 6.43 15.05 -9.30
CA ILE A 468 5.24 15.54 -10.04
C ILE A 468 5.23 15.09 -11.50
N ASP A 469 6.39 15.13 -12.17
CA ASP A 469 6.54 14.71 -13.57
C ASP A 469 6.28 13.21 -13.80
N ASN A 470 6.25 12.40 -12.74
CA ASN A 470 5.98 10.97 -12.78
C ASN A 470 4.61 10.58 -12.20
N ILE A 471 3.74 11.56 -11.88
CA ILE A 471 2.34 11.27 -11.52
C ILE A 471 1.68 10.48 -12.66
N TYR A 472 0.93 9.44 -12.30
CA TYR A 472 0.30 8.57 -13.29
C TYR A 472 -0.79 9.30 -14.07
N ASN A 473 -0.54 9.58 -15.35
CA ASN A 473 -1.49 10.27 -16.21
C ASN A 473 -2.36 9.27 -17.00
N TRP A 474 -3.66 9.22 -16.72
CA TRP A 474 -4.58 8.29 -17.38
C TRP A 474 -4.64 8.48 -18.91
N LYS A 475 -4.50 9.72 -19.41
CA LYS A 475 -4.55 10.04 -20.84
C LYS A 475 -3.40 9.38 -21.61
N ASN A 476 -2.26 9.16 -20.95
CA ASN A 476 -1.11 8.48 -21.52
C ASN A 476 -1.34 6.97 -21.73
N THR A 477 -2.43 6.42 -21.18
CA THR A 477 -2.67 4.97 -21.13
C THR A 477 -3.81 4.52 -22.04
N VAL A 478 -4.50 5.45 -22.70
CA VAL A 478 -5.63 5.16 -23.60
C VAL A 478 -5.24 5.45 -25.05
N GLY A 479 -5.98 4.88 -26.00
CA GLY A 479 -5.69 5.02 -27.43
C GLY A 479 -4.76 3.94 -27.98
N PRO A 480 -4.29 4.09 -29.24
CA PRO A 480 -3.39 3.15 -29.89
C PRO A 480 -2.11 2.93 -29.08
N LEU A 481 -1.62 1.69 -29.01
CA LEU A 481 -0.48 1.32 -28.17
C LEU A 481 0.79 2.10 -28.53
N GLU A 482 1.03 2.34 -29.82
CA GLU A 482 2.14 3.12 -30.34
C GLU A 482 2.08 4.62 -29.98
N GLU A 483 0.92 5.11 -29.54
CA GLU A 483 0.74 6.51 -29.13
C GLU A 483 0.81 6.71 -27.61
N ARG A 484 0.71 5.62 -26.83
CA ARG A 484 0.79 5.67 -25.36
C ARG A 484 2.17 6.10 -24.89
N VAL A 485 2.23 6.74 -23.71
CA VAL A 485 3.50 7.24 -23.14
C VAL A 485 3.95 6.30 -22.03
N PRO A 486 4.99 5.47 -22.23
CA PRO A 486 5.55 4.65 -21.17
C PRO A 486 6.28 5.52 -20.14
N GLN A 487 6.48 4.96 -18.95
CA GLN A 487 7.14 5.68 -17.85
C GLN A 487 7.89 4.73 -16.92
N SER A 488 8.81 5.30 -16.14
CA SER A 488 9.46 4.58 -15.04
C SER A 488 8.44 4.27 -13.96
N ASN A 489 8.51 3.04 -13.44
CA ASN A 489 7.77 2.59 -12.29
C ASN A 489 8.52 2.96 -11.00
N LEU A 490 7.82 3.54 -10.03
CA LEU A 490 8.36 3.87 -8.70
C LEU A 490 9.00 2.64 -8.00
N TRP A 491 8.57 1.43 -8.34
CA TRP A 491 9.11 0.17 -7.83
C TRP A 491 10.38 -0.33 -8.55
N GLY A 492 11.02 0.50 -9.38
CA GLY A 492 12.34 0.25 -9.96
C GLY A 492 12.33 -0.64 -11.21
N TYR A 493 11.31 -0.50 -12.06
CA TYR A 493 11.22 -1.13 -13.37
C TYR A 493 10.45 -0.24 -14.36
N HIS A 494 10.15 -0.75 -15.56
CA HIS A 494 9.53 0.01 -16.65
C HIS A 494 8.05 -0.31 -16.80
N GLN A 495 7.23 0.69 -17.13
CA GLN A 495 5.82 0.52 -17.44
C GLN A 495 5.54 0.83 -18.91
N SER A 496 5.10 -0.18 -19.64
CA SER A 496 4.69 -0.04 -21.04
C SER A 496 3.37 0.71 -21.20
N VAL A 497 2.60 0.84 -20.10
CA VAL A 497 1.19 1.28 -20.05
C VAL A 497 0.29 0.60 -21.09
N GLY A 498 0.67 -0.61 -21.51
CA GLY A 498 -0.14 -1.48 -22.36
C GLY A 498 -1.39 -2.00 -21.66
N LEU A 499 -1.30 -2.18 -20.33
CA LEU A 499 -2.43 -2.26 -19.42
C LEU A 499 -2.76 -0.83 -18.95
N GLY A 500 -3.73 -0.21 -19.61
CA GLY A 500 -4.17 1.15 -19.32
C GLY A 500 -5.62 1.21 -18.81
N TYR A 501 -6.16 2.43 -18.72
CA TYR A 501 -7.49 2.66 -18.18
C TYR A 501 -8.58 1.90 -18.94
N LEU A 502 -8.51 1.82 -20.27
CA LEU A 502 -9.49 1.02 -21.03
C LEU A 502 -9.48 -0.46 -20.59
N GLU A 503 -8.30 -1.05 -20.42
CA GLU A 503 -8.16 -2.44 -20.03
C GLU A 503 -8.62 -2.69 -18.58
N TYR A 504 -8.34 -1.78 -17.64
CA TYR A 504 -8.84 -1.87 -16.26
C TYR A 504 -10.37 -1.79 -16.19
N PHE A 505 -10.97 -0.82 -16.88
CA PHE A 505 -12.43 -0.64 -16.90
C PHE A 505 -13.14 -1.82 -17.58
N LEU A 506 -12.59 -2.35 -18.67
CA LEU A 506 -13.10 -3.57 -19.31
C LEU A 506 -13.01 -4.79 -18.38
N PHE A 507 -11.93 -4.92 -17.61
CA PHE A 507 -11.80 -5.99 -16.63
C PHE A 507 -12.86 -5.87 -15.53
N CYS A 508 -13.11 -4.65 -15.03
CA CYS A 508 -14.20 -4.40 -14.08
C CYS A 508 -15.55 -4.83 -14.64
N GLU A 509 -15.87 -4.49 -15.90
CA GLU A 509 -17.10 -4.95 -16.57
C GLU A 509 -17.15 -6.48 -16.69
N ASP A 510 -16.03 -7.12 -17.06
CA ASP A 510 -15.93 -8.57 -17.27
C ASP A 510 -16.16 -9.41 -16.00
N ILE A 511 -15.95 -8.81 -14.81
CA ILE A 511 -16.15 -9.41 -13.49
C ILE A 511 -17.29 -8.76 -12.69
N GLU A 512 -18.07 -7.88 -13.32
CA GLU A 512 -19.19 -7.16 -12.69
C GLU A 512 -18.81 -6.30 -11.47
N ALA A 513 -17.59 -5.75 -11.48
CA ALA A 513 -17.06 -4.86 -10.44
C ALA A 513 -17.18 -3.37 -10.81
N HIS A 514 -17.25 -2.51 -9.80
CA HIS A 514 -17.13 -1.07 -9.95
C HIS A 514 -15.65 -0.63 -10.10
N PRO A 515 -15.30 0.16 -11.12
CA PRO A 515 -13.97 0.76 -11.20
C PRO A 515 -13.82 1.88 -10.16
N ILE A 516 -12.70 1.89 -9.44
CA ILE A 516 -12.28 2.97 -8.53
C ILE A 516 -10.89 3.46 -9.00
N PRO A 517 -10.82 4.38 -9.97
CA PRO A 517 -9.57 5.02 -10.36
C PRO A 517 -9.05 5.90 -9.22
N ILE A 518 -7.75 5.79 -8.94
CA ILE A 518 -7.00 6.61 -7.99
C ILE A 518 -6.20 7.65 -8.76
N ILE A 519 -6.40 8.92 -8.41
CA ILE A 519 -5.72 10.08 -8.97
C ILE A 519 -4.98 10.79 -7.84
N ALA A 520 -3.76 11.25 -8.10
CA ALA A 520 -3.00 12.01 -7.11
C ALA A 520 -3.77 13.27 -6.67
N ALA A 521 -3.62 13.69 -5.42
CA ALA A 521 -4.22 14.92 -4.90
C ALA A 521 -3.45 16.19 -5.33
N GLY A 522 -2.79 16.15 -6.50
CA GLY A 522 -1.89 17.20 -6.98
C GLY A 522 -0.54 17.27 -6.25
N VAL A 523 -0.17 16.22 -5.52
CA VAL A 523 1.11 16.07 -4.80
C VAL A 523 1.76 14.72 -5.15
N PRO A 524 3.09 14.57 -5.05
CA PRO A 524 3.78 13.32 -5.38
C PRO A 524 3.73 12.35 -4.19
N CYS A 525 4.33 11.17 -4.32
CA CYS A 525 4.34 10.18 -3.23
C CYS A 525 5.13 10.72 -2.02
N GLN A 526 4.69 10.42 -0.79
CA GLN A 526 5.49 10.70 0.43
C GLN A 526 6.89 10.08 0.40
N ASN A 527 7.09 9.07 -0.45
CA ASN A 527 8.34 8.36 -0.65
C ASN A 527 9.12 8.82 -1.90
N SER A 528 8.74 9.91 -2.55
CA SER A 528 9.45 10.43 -3.72
C SER A 528 10.86 10.93 -3.40
N SER A 529 11.70 11.00 -4.41
CA SER A 529 13.00 11.69 -4.42
C SER A 529 12.93 13.10 -4.98
N HIS A 530 14.10 13.73 -5.10
CA HIS A 530 14.37 14.99 -5.80
C HIS A 530 14.12 14.94 -7.33
N ASN A 531 13.08 14.25 -7.81
CA ASN A 531 12.77 14.13 -9.23
C ASN A 531 12.08 15.39 -9.76
N GLY A 532 12.87 16.47 -9.91
CA GLY A 532 12.39 17.76 -10.42
C GLY A 532 11.99 18.76 -9.34
N CYS A 533 12.05 18.38 -8.06
CA CYS A 533 11.82 19.26 -6.92
C CYS A 533 13.13 19.55 -6.16
N ALA A 534 13.19 20.70 -5.50
CA ALA A 534 14.34 21.12 -4.69
C ALA A 534 14.63 20.18 -3.51
N ILE A 535 13.60 19.53 -2.98
CA ILE A 535 13.65 18.56 -1.87
C ILE A 535 12.80 17.32 -2.20
N GLY A 536 13.07 16.21 -1.50
CA GLY A 536 12.39 14.93 -1.73
C GLY A 536 11.14 14.74 -0.86
N GLY A 537 10.42 13.65 -1.08
CA GLY A 537 9.15 13.31 -0.43
C GLY A 537 7.94 13.95 -1.10
N GLN A 538 6.81 13.99 -0.40
CA GLN A 538 5.60 14.72 -0.82
C GLN A 538 5.76 16.22 -0.62
N GLN A 539 6.89 16.75 -1.10
CA GLN A 539 7.24 18.15 -1.03
C GLN A 539 7.11 18.74 -2.42
N GLY A 540 6.46 19.89 -2.50
CA GLY A 540 5.96 20.40 -3.77
C GLY A 540 4.63 19.77 -4.17
N GLY A 541 3.90 20.50 -4.99
CA GLY A 541 2.65 20.09 -5.58
C GLY A 541 2.55 20.70 -6.96
N ILE A 542 1.61 20.24 -7.78
CA ILE A 542 1.29 20.86 -9.06
C ILE A 542 1.12 22.38 -8.81
N PRO A 543 1.80 23.26 -9.57
CA PRO A 543 1.70 24.70 -9.35
C PRO A 543 0.24 25.15 -9.29
N ILE A 544 -0.10 26.07 -8.39
CA ILE A 544 -1.51 26.52 -8.23
C ILE A 544 -2.08 27.06 -9.55
N SER A 545 -1.25 27.70 -10.38
CA SER A 545 -1.62 28.17 -11.72
C SER A 545 -1.96 27.07 -12.73
N GLU A 546 -1.57 25.81 -12.45
CA GLU A 546 -1.80 24.63 -13.31
C GLU A 546 -2.90 23.72 -12.75
N MET A 547 -3.42 24.00 -11.54
CA MET A 547 -4.44 23.17 -10.90
C MET A 547 -5.76 23.14 -11.69
N ASP A 548 -6.14 24.23 -12.37
CA ASP A 548 -7.35 24.25 -13.20
C ASP A 548 -7.26 23.24 -14.36
N ASP A 549 -6.09 23.14 -15.01
CA ASP A 549 -5.84 22.17 -16.08
C ASP A 549 -5.83 20.74 -15.51
N TYR A 550 -5.27 20.54 -14.32
CA TYR A 550 -5.28 19.24 -13.65
C TYR A 550 -6.70 18.79 -13.25
N ILE A 551 -7.54 19.72 -12.76
CA ILE A 551 -8.95 19.46 -12.46
C ILE A 551 -9.71 19.12 -13.75
N GLN A 552 -9.44 19.84 -14.84
CA GLN A 552 -10.02 19.54 -16.15
C GLN A 552 -9.62 18.14 -16.65
N ASP A 553 -8.39 17.68 -16.37
CA ASP A 553 -7.95 16.32 -16.68
C ASP A 553 -8.76 15.24 -15.93
N ILE A 554 -9.23 15.53 -14.71
CA ILE A 554 -10.12 14.65 -13.93
C ILE A 554 -11.53 14.67 -14.51
N PHE A 555 -12.04 15.85 -14.90
CA PHE A 555 -13.34 15.95 -15.59
C PHE A 555 -13.32 15.18 -16.91
N ASP A 556 -12.23 15.27 -17.66
CA ASP A 556 -12.02 14.54 -18.89
C ASP A 556 -12.06 13.02 -18.68
N LEU A 557 -11.58 12.51 -17.53
CA LEU A 557 -11.71 11.09 -17.16
C LEU A 557 -13.16 10.70 -16.91
N ILE A 558 -13.93 11.53 -16.20
CA ILE A 558 -15.36 11.28 -15.95
C ILE A 558 -16.12 11.27 -17.27
N GLU A 559 -15.87 12.23 -18.14
CA GLU A 559 -16.48 12.31 -19.47
C GLU A 559 -16.04 11.17 -20.39
N TRP A 560 -14.76 10.76 -20.32
CA TRP A 560 -14.27 9.57 -21.01
C TRP A 560 -15.01 8.32 -20.54
N ALA A 561 -15.31 8.17 -19.25
CA ALA A 561 -15.97 7.00 -18.70
C ALA A 561 -17.49 7.00 -18.90
N ASN A 562 -18.15 8.14 -18.73
CA ASN A 562 -19.61 8.25 -18.61
C ASN A 562 -20.30 9.08 -19.71
N GLY A 563 -19.57 9.96 -20.40
CA GLY A 563 -20.15 10.91 -21.36
C GLY A 563 -20.75 10.27 -22.62
N ASP A 564 -21.53 11.07 -23.35
CA ASP A 564 -22.11 10.69 -24.66
C ASP A 564 -21.07 10.90 -25.79
N PRO A 565 -20.70 9.84 -26.53
CA PRO A 565 -19.74 9.94 -27.65
C PRO A 565 -20.19 10.84 -28.81
N LYS A 566 -21.46 11.25 -28.86
CA LYS A 566 -21.96 12.19 -29.88
C LYS A 566 -21.59 13.64 -29.59
N THR A 567 -21.37 13.98 -28.32
CA THR A 567 -21.19 15.36 -27.87
C THR A 567 -19.85 15.60 -27.17
N ASN A 568 -19.23 14.55 -26.62
CA ASN A 568 -17.95 14.65 -25.92
C ASN A 568 -16.81 13.93 -26.66
N LYS A 569 -15.68 14.61 -26.85
CA LYS A 569 -14.50 14.07 -27.56
C LYS A 569 -13.86 12.87 -26.85
N TRP A 570 -13.89 12.83 -25.53
CA TRP A 570 -13.31 11.77 -24.72
C TRP A 570 -14.20 10.53 -24.71
N ALA A 571 -15.51 10.70 -24.55
CA ALA A 571 -16.46 9.62 -24.76
C ALA A 571 -16.37 9.06 -26.19
N LYS A 572 -16.15 9.93 -27.19
CA LYS A 572 -15.88 9.50 -28.56
C LYS A 572 -14.61 8.66 -28.67
N MET A 573 -13.53 9.03 -27.97
CA MET A 573 -12.30 8.23 -27.92
C MET A 573 -12.55 6.82 -27.33
N ARG A 574 -13.35 6.71 -26.26
CA ARG A 574 -13.81 5.42 -25.71
C ARG A 574 -14.60 4.60 -26.75
N ALA A 575 -15.53 5.26 -27.45
CA ALA A 575 -16.34 4.63 -28.48
C ALA A 575 -15.51 4.13 -29.68
N ASP A 576 -14.56 4.94 -30.16
CA ASP A 576 -13.66 4.61 -31.27
C ASP A 576 -12.71 3.45 -30.90
N ALA A 577 -12.39 3.29 -29.60
CA ALA A 577 -11.68 2.13 -29.07
C ALA A 577 -12.55 0.85 -28.97
N GLY A 578 -13.81 0.92 -29.40
CA GLY A 578 -14.74 -0.22 -29.46
C GLY A 578 -15.71 -0.34 -28.29
N HIS A 579 -15.78 0.66 -27.41
CA HIS A 579 -16.71 0.66 -26.27
C HIS A 579 -17.58 1.94 -26.23
N PRO A 580 -18.68 1.99 -26.99
CA PRO A 580 -19.51 3.20 -27.06
C PRO A 580 -20.36 3.46 -25.81
N LYS A 581 -20.68 2.41 -25.03
CA LYS A 581 -21.52 2.54 -23.82
C LYS A 581 -20.72 3.19 -22.67
N PRO A 582 -21.37 3.91 -21.75
CA PRO A 582 -20.69 4.40 -20.56
C PRO A 582 -20.29 3.23 -19.64
N PHE A 583 -19.20 3.39 -18.90
CA PHE A 583 -18.77 2.44 -17.86
C PHE A 583 -19.52 2.60 -16.53
N ASN A 584 -20.29 3.68 -16.36
CA ASN A 584 -21.01 3.98 -15.13
C ASN A 584 -20.06 4.13 -13.92
N LEU A 585 -19.02 4.95 -14.09
CA LEU A 585 -18.10 5.35 -13.03
C LEU A 585 -18.88 6.04 -11.90
N LYS A 586 -18.68 5.58 -10.66
CA LYS A 586 -19.36 6.09 -9.46
C LYS A 586 -18.42 6.65 -8.41
N TYR A 587 -17.16 6.20 -8.40
CA TYR A 587 -16.17 6.50 -7.38
C TYR A 587 -14.90 7.01 -8.03
N ILE A 588 -14.24 7.97 -7.39
CA ILE A 588 -12.87 8.37 -7.70
C ILE A 588 -12.15 8.52 -6.36
N GLY A 589 -10.99 7.87 -6.23
CA GLY A 589 -10.08 8.15 -5.11
C GLY A 589 -9.18 9.32 -5.46
N ILE A 590 -9.09 10.31 -4.58
CA ILE A 590 -8.19 11.45 -4.70
C ILE A 590 -7.17 11.34 -3.57
N GLY A 591 -5.90 11.16 -3.92
CA GLY A 591 -4.83 10.86 -2.98
C GLY A 591 -4.69 9.38 -2.63
N ASN A 592 -3.64 9.08 -1.88
CA ASN A 592 -3.18 7.77 -1.42
C ASN A 592 -2.06 7.94 -0.39
N GLU A 593 -2.26 7.51 0.85
CA GLU A 593 -1.22 7.54 1.90
C GLU A 593 -0.51 8.90 2.03
N ASP A 594 -1.22 9.99 1.75
CA ASP A 594 -0.64 11.33 1.72
C ASP A 594 -0.24 11.80 3.12
N LEU A 595 0.87 12.54 3.20
CA LEU A 595 1.09 13.42 4.34
C LEU A 595 0.00 14.51 4.32
N ILE A 596 -0.67 14.75 5.44
CA ILE A 596 -1.77 15.73 5.51
C ILE A 596 -1.21 17.13 5.76
N SER A 597 -0.33 17.55 4.84
CA SER A 597 0.34 18.85 4.82
C SER A 597 -0.56 19.93 4.23
N GLU A 598 -0.19 21.19 4.42
CA GLU A 598 -0.94 22.32 3.83
C GLU A 598 -0.99 22.23 2.30
N VAL A 599 0.13 21.87 1.68
CA VAL A 599 0.28 21.68 0.23
C VAL A 599 -0.73 20.65 -0.30
N PHE A 600 -0.92 19.53 0.44
CA PHE A 600 -1.92 18.51 0.12
C PHE A 600 -3.34 19.05 0.33
N THR A 601 -3.63 19.60 1.51
CA THR A 601 -5.01 20.02 1.85
C THR A 601 -5.55 21.09 0.91
N GLU A 602 -4.72 22.06 0.49
CA GLU A 602 -5.09 23.11 -0.47
C GLU A 602 -5.54 22.50 -1.81
N ARG A 603 -4.73 21.59 -2.38
CA ARG A 603 -4.99 20.97 -3.69
C ARG A 603 -6.13 19.97 -3.64
N PHE A 604 -6.17 19.14 -2.59
CA PHE A 604 -7.30 18.24 -2.37
C PHE A 604 -8.61 19.02 -2.31
N GLN A 605 -8.64 20.14 -1.56
CA GLN A 605 -9.85 20.96 -1.44
C GLN A 605 -10.28 21.54 -2.79
N MET A 606 -9.34 22.07 -3.60
CA MET A 606 -9.65 22.56 -4.95
C MET A 606 -10.29 21.47 -5.82
N ILE A 607 -9.70 20.27 -5.85
CA ILE A 607 -10.22 19.14 -6.63
C ILE A 607 -11.60 18.71 -6.11
N PHE A 608 -11.75 18.57 -4.79
CA PHE A 608 -12.96 18.09 -4.15
C PHE A 608 -14.14 19.05 -4.36
N GLU A 609 -13.92 20.36 -4.19
CA GLU A 609 -14.96 21.37 -4.40
C GLU A 609 -15.40 21.41 -5.87
N ALA A 610 -14.45 21.36 -6.80
CA ALA A 610 -14.75 21.35 -8.23
C ALA A 610 -15.56 20.11 -8.65
N LEU A 611 -15.21 18.92 -8.14
CA LEU A 611 -15.97 17.68 -8.38
C LEU A 611 -17.36 17.73 -7.74
N LYS A 612 -17.46 18.23 -6.50
CA LYS A 612 -18.74 18.36 -5.78
C LYS A 612 -19.71 19.30 -6.50
N GLU A 613 -19.20 20.35 -7.14
CA GLU A 613 -20.01 21.29 -7.92
C GLU A 613 -20.43 20.72 -9.27
N ASN A 614 -19.50 20.12 -10.02
CA ASN A 614 -19.72 19.76 -11.42
C ASN A 614 -20.19 18.31 -11.65
N TYR A 615 -19.83 17.39 -10.75
CA TYR A 615 -20.16 15.95 -10.81
C TYR A 615 -20.61 15.41 -9.45
N PRO A 616 -21.67 15.97 -8.83
CA PRO A 616 -22.13 15.59 -7.48
C PRO A 616 -22.56 14.12 -7.34
N GLU A 617 -22.82 13.44 -8.45
CA GLU A 617 -23.11 12.01 -8.53
C GLU A 617 -21.87 11.12 -8.30
N ILE A 618 -20.66 11.64 -8.53
CA ILE A 618 -19.41 10.93 -8.24
C ILE A 618 -19.12 11.02 -6.74
N THR A 619 -18.85 9.88 -6.12
CA THR A 619 -18.39 9.82 -4.74
C THR A 619 -16.88 9.92 -4.72
N VAL A 620 -16.37 11.06 -4.23
CA VAL A 620 -14.94 11.23 -3.95
C VAL A 620 -14.59 10.47 -2.68
N ILE A 621 -13.55 9.66 -2.77
CA ILE A 621 -12.92 8.97 -1.64
C ILE A 621 -11.62 9.72 -1.33
N GLY A 622 -11.52 10.28 -0.12
CA GLY A 622 -10.29 10.92 0.39
C GLY A 622 -9.38 9.93 1.11
N THR A 623 -8.29 10.40 1.71
CA THR A 623 -7.33 9.56 2.45
C THR A 623 -7.19 10.03 3.90
N ALA A 624 -7.03 9.08 4.82
CA ALA A 624 -6.62 9.36 6.20
C ALA A 624 -5.10 9.52 6.35
N GLY A 625 -4.32 9.30 5.28
CA GLY A 625 -2.86 9.29 5.33
C GLY A 625 -2.27 7.87 5.43
N PRO A 626 -0.97 7.74 5.69
CA PRO A 626 -0.22 6.50 5.43
C PRO A 626 -0.37 5.38 6.47
N PHE A 627 -0.98 5.66 7.63
CA PHE A 627 -1.01 4.73 8.76
C PHE A 627 -2.38 4.71 9.43
N SER A 628 -2.60 3.73 10.32
CA SER A 628 -3.81 3.59 11.16
C SER A 628 -3.77 4.37 12.47
N GLU A 629 -2.70 5.14 12.68
CA GLU A 629 -2.48 5.98 13.86
C GLU A 629 -1.48 7.09 13.52
N GLY A 630 -1.40 8.10 14.38
CA GLY A 630 -0.44 9.19 14.24
C GLY A 630 -1.05 10.47 13.69
N SER A 631 -0.19 11.46 13.47
CA SER A 631 -0.57 12.84 13.21
C SER A 631 -1.35 13.01 11.90
N ASP A 632 -0.92 12.36 10.83
CA ASP A 632 -1.61 12.39 9.55
C ASP A 632 -2.96 11.69 9.63
N TYR A 633 -3.03 10.56 10.34
CA TYR A 633 -4.28 9.83 10.57
C TYR A 633 -5.34 10.67 11.29
N GLU A 634 -4.96 11.28 12.42
CA GLU A 634 -5.86 12.16 13.18
C GLU A 634 -6.27 13.38 12.33
N ARG A 635 -5.31 14.05 11.68
CA ARG A 635 -5.57 15.25 10.85
C ARG A 635 -6.39 14.93 9.60
N GLY A 636 -6.17 13.80 8.94
CA GLY A 636 -6.86 13.39 7.72
C GLY A 636 -8.35 13.17 7.98
N TRP A 637 -8.70 12.51 9.09
CA TRP A 637 -10.09 12.37 9.52
C TRP A 637 -10.74 13.70 9.91
N GLU A 638 -10.01 14.58 10.59
CA GLU A 638 -10.47 15.95 10.88
C GLU A 638 -10.74 16.72 9.59
N PHE A 639 -9.79 16.74 8.66
CA PHE A 639 -9.90 17.45 7.38
C PHE A 639 -11.08 16.94 6.55
N ALA A 640 -11.22 15.62 6.42
CA ALA A 640 -12.35 15.00 5.74
C ALA A 640 -13.69 15.41 6.36
N THR A 641 -13.74 15.57 7.69
CA THR A 641 -14.93 16.06 8.41
C THR A 641 -15.19 17.54 8.11
N GLU A 642 -14.15 18.39 8.13
CA GLU A 642 -14.24 19.83 7.89
C GLU A 642 -14.88 20.17 6.53
N ILE A 643 -14.45 19.49 5.47
CA ILE A 643 -14.92 19.76 4.10
C ILE A 643 -16.10 18.87 3.67
N GLY A 644 -16.45 17.87 4.48
CA GLY A 644 -17.60 16.99 4.26
C GLY A 644 -17.37 15.93 3.18
N VAL A 645 -16.21 15.27 3.20
CA VAL A 645 -15.93 14.07 2.37
C VAL A 645 -16.88 12.93 2.78
N LYS A 646 -17.40 12.19 1.81
CA LYS A 646 -18.37 11.11 2.06
C LYS A 646 -17.73 9.79 2.49
N MET A 647 -16.50 9.53 2.06
CA MET A 647 -15.77 8.30 2.33
C MET A 647 -14.27 8.56 2.44
N VAL A 648 -13.61 7.95 3.42
CA VAL A 648 -12.18 8.09 3.68
C VAL A 648 -11.51 6.73 3.57
N ASP A 649 -10.39 6.68 2.85
CA ASP A 649 -9.52 5.53 2.69
C ASP A 649 -8.53 5.42 3.87
N GLU A 650 -8.46 4.23 4.46
CA GLU A 650 -7.55 3.87 5.54
C GLU A 650 -6.65 2.71 5.16
N HIS A 651 -5.38 2.80 5.55
CA HIS A 651 -4.38 1.80 5.21
C HIS A 651 -3.64 1.32 6.45
N TYR A 652 -3.46 0.00 6.58
CA TYR A 652 -2.61 -0.56 7.63
C TYR A 652 -2.14 -2.00 7.42
N TYR A 653 -0.86 -2.20 7.72
CA TYR A 653 -0.20 -3.51 7.71
C TYR A 653 0.24 -3.86 9.13
N GLN A 654 -0.49 -4.76 9.79
CA GLN A 654 -0.36 -4.99 11.25
C GLN A 654 -0.01 -6.45 11.60
N PRO A 655 0.59 -6.72 12.77
CA PRO A 655 0.82 -8.09 13.22
C PRO A 655 -0.50 -8.78 13.63
N PRO A 656 -0.59 -10.13 13.59
CA PRO A 656 -1.80 -10.87 13.97
C PRO A 656 -2.42 -10.46 15.31
N ALA A 657 -1.58 -10.21 16.32
CA ALA A 657 -2.04 -9.78 17.63
C ALA A 657 -2.70 -8.39 17.63
N TRP A 658 -2.32 -7.48 16.73
CA TRP A 658 -3.05 -6.21 16.58
C TRP A 658 -4.52 -6.48 16.23
N TYR A 659 -4.79 -7.37 15.28
CA TYR A 659 -6.15 -7.74 14.91
C TYR A 659 -6.90 -8.39 16.09
N ILE A 660 -6.25 -9.31 16.80
CA ILE A 660 -6.80 -9.98 18.01
C ILE A 660 -7.17 -8.97 19.12
N TYR A 661 -6.41 -7.90 19.28
CA TYR A 661 -6.64 -6.94 20.36
C TYR A 661 -7.36 -5.66 19.94
N ASN A 662 -7.70 -5.51 18.65
CA ASN A 662 -8.44 -4.38 18.10
C ASN A 662 -9.73 -4.83 17.38
N HIS A 663 -10.41 -5.86 17.88
CA HIS A 663 -11.70 -6.28 17.32
C HIS A 663 -12.69 -5.14 17.26
N ASP A 664 -12.65 -4.23 18.25
CA ASP A 664 -13.54 -3.10 18.43
C ASP A 664 -13.06 -1.82 17.72
N PHE A 665 -12.09 -1.92 16.80
CA PHE A 665 -11.48 -0.76 16.13
C PHE A 665 -12.53 0.18 15.52
N TYR A 666 -13.41 -0.35 14.66
CA TYR A 666 -14.49 0.40 14.04
C TYR A 666 -15.70 0.60 14.95
N ASP A 667 -15.83 -0.19 16.03
CA ASP A 667 -16.95 -0.06 16.97
C ASP A 667 -16.96 1.31 17.67
N ARG A 668 -15.80 1.98 17.76
CA ARG A 668 -15.64 3.30 18.39
C ARG A 668 -15.88 4.49 17.46
N TYR A 669 -16.14 4.27 16.18
CA TYR A 669 -16.25 5.34 15.20
C TYR A 669 -17.60 6.08 15.32
N ASP A 670 -17.60 7.35 14.94
CA ASP A 670 -18.81 8.15 14.86
C ASP A 670 -19.59 7.80 13.58
N ARG A 671 -20.79 7.24 13.73
CA ARG A 671 -21.64 6.78 12.62
C ARG A 671 -22.19 7.93 11.77
N ASN A 672 -22.04 9.18 12.22
CA ASN A 672 -22.49 10.37 11.49
C ASN A 672 -21.40 10.99 10.59
N LYS A 673 -20.16 10.51 10.67
CA LYS A 673 -19.04 10.98 9.84
C LYS A 673 -18.95 10.19 8.52
N ALA A 674 -17.91 10.47 7.73
CA ALA A 674 -17.61 9.77 6.49
C ALA A 674 -17.57 8.25 6.69
N LYS A 675 -17.94 7.51 5.65
CA LYS A 675 -17.78 6.05 5.60
C LYS A 675 -16.31 5.68 5.47
N VAL A 676 -15.97 4.46 5.84
CA VAL A 676 -14.62 3.91 5.71
C VAL A 676 -14.52 3.08 4.43
N TYR A 677 -13.49 3.36 3.65
CA TYR A 677 -12.89 2.39 2.76
C TYR A 677 -11.59 1.89 3.41
N LEU A 678 -11.51 0.60 3.71
CA LEU A 678 -10.25 -0.02 4.12
C LEU A 678 -9.49 -0.44 2.86
N GLY A 679 -8.78 0.50 2.22
CA GLY A 679 -8.21 0.31 0.90
C GLY A 679 -6.97 -0.57 0.85
N GLU A 680 -6.22 -0.64 1.94
CA GLU A 680 -5.06 -1.53 2.07
C GLU A 680 -4.97 -2.13 3.45
N TYR A 681 -5.03 -3.46 3.53
CA TYR A 681 -4.67 -4.16 4.75
C TYR A 681 -4.04 -5.52 4.47
N ALA A 682 -3.17 -5.94 5.40
CA ALA A 682 -2.72 -7.32 5.52
C ALA A 682 -2.18 -7.61 6.92
N ALA A 683 -2.26 -8.87 7.35
CA ALA A 683 -1.53 -9.33 8.51
C ALA A 683 -0.10 -9.73 8.13
N HIS A 684 0.88 -9.36 8.96
CA HIS A 684 2.28 -9.76 8.73
C HIS A 684 2.98 -10.23 10.00
N LEU A 685 3.74 -11.31 9.84
CA LEU A 685 4.68 -11.79 10.84
C LEU A 685 6.11 -11.40 10.45
N HIS A 686 7.06 -11.57 11.37
CA HIS A 686 8.47 -11.50 11.00
C HIS A 686 8.80 -12.47 9.84
N GLY A 687 9.51 -11.98 8.82
CA GLY A 687 9.75 -12.71 7.57
C GLY A 687 8.56 -12.71 6.60
N ARG A 688 7.46 -12.05 6.95
CA ARG A 688 6.26 -11.77 6.14
C ARG A 688 5.69 -12.98 5.38
N PRO A 689 5.47 -14.14 6.04
CA PRO A 689 4.75 -15.26 5.43
C PRO A 689 3.27 -14.92 5.21
N ASN A 690 2.64 -15.61 4.27
CA ASN A 690 1.20 -15.79 4.27
C ASN A 690 0.90 -17.24 4.70
N ASN A 691 0.25 -17.42 5.84
CA ASN A 691 -0.03 -18.71 6.48
C ASN A 691 -1.38 -18.68 7.22
N ILE A 692 -1.74 -19.79 7.88
CA ILE A 692 -2.97 -19.89 8.68
C ILE A 692 -3.05 -18.80 9.77
N GLU A 693 -1.97 -18.49 10.47
CA GLU A 693 -1.98 -17.46 11.52
C GLU A 693 -2.36 -16.08 10.97
N THR A 694 -1.70 -15.62 9.90
CA THR A 694 -2.01 -14.32 9.28
C THR A 694 -3.41 -14.32 8.66
N ALA A 695 -3.79 -15.40 7.97
CA ALA A 695 -5.08 -15.51 7.29
C ALA A 695 -6.26 -15.51 8.27
N LEU A 696 -6.14 -16.21 9.41
CA LEU A 696 -7.20 -16.22 10.42
C LEU A 696 -7.29 -14.91 11.20
N ALA A 697 -6.18 -14.17 11.37
CA ALA A 697 -6.21 -12.81 11.91
C ALA A 697 -6.95 -11.85 10.96
N GLU A 698 -6.74 -11.99 9.64
CA GLU A 698 -7.49 -11.25 8.61
C GLU A 698 -8.98 -11.62 8.62
N ALA A 699 -9.32 -12.91 8.73
CA ALA A 699 -10.71 -13.36 8.83
C ALA A 699 -11.43 -12.79 10.06
N LEU A 700 -10.72 -12.73 11.20
CA LEU A 700 -11.22 -12.15 12.43
C LEU A 700 -11.48 -10.64 12.29
N HIS A 701 -10.65 -9.94 11.52
CA HIS A 701 -10.85 -8.53 11.21
C HIS A 701 -12.01 -8.30 10.23
N LEU A 702 -12.16 -9.15 9.21
CA LEU A 702 -13.29 -9.09 8.30
C LEU A 702 -14.63 -9.32 9.00
N ILE A 703 -14.69 -10.15 10.05
CA ILE A 703 -15.85 -10.25 10.93
C ILE A 703 -16.16 -8.90 11.63
N SER A 704 -15.13 -8.16 12.05
CA SER A 704 -15.31 -6.81 12.60
C SER A 704 -15.81 -5.83 11.55
N CYS A 705 -15.32 -5.93 10.31
CA CYS A 705 -15.80 -5.13 9.19
C CYS A 705 -17.27 -5.40 8.87
N GLU A 706 -17.71 -6.66 8.84
CA GLU A 706 -19.13 -7.02 8.66
C GLU A 706 -20.01 -6.50 9.80
N ARG A 707 -19.55 -6.61 11.06
CA ARG A 707 -20.27 -6.06 12.24
C ARG A 707 -20.44 -4.55 12.18
N ASN A 708 -19.47 -3.86 11.58
CA ASN A 708 -19.45 -2.42 11.36
C ASN A 708 -19.73 -2.04 9.90
N GLY A 709 -20.48 -2.88 9.16
CA GLY A 709 -20.84 -2.63 7.76
C GLY A 709 -21.73 -1.40 7.55
N ASP A 710 -22.21 -0.80 8.64
CA ASP A 710 -22.85 0.52 8.66
C ASP A 710 -21.84 1.67 8.50
N ILE A 711 -20.55 1.44 8.73
CA ILE A 711 -19.46 2.42 8.55
C ILE A 711 -18.48 1.97 7.47
N VAL A 712 -18.02 0.71 7.54
CA VAL A 712 -17.06 0.14 6.59
C VAL A 712 -17.82 -0.26 5.33
N GLU A 713 -17.69 0.55 4.29
CA GLU A 713 -18.40 0.36 3.03
C GLU A 713 -17.62 -0.53 2.06
N LEU A 714 -16.29 -0.46 2.08
CA LEU A 714 -15.39 -1.10 1.12
C LEU A 714 -14.14 -1.65 1.84
N THR A 715 -13.60 -2.78 1.40
CA THR A 715 -12.34 -3.35 1.88
C THR A 715 -11.56 -4.02 0.75
N SER A 716 -10.24 -3.88 0.74
CA SER A 716 -9.37 -4.58 -0.20
C SER A 716 -8.02 -4.95 0.42
N TYR A 717 -7.64 -6.23 0.30
CA TYR A 717 -6.31 -6.70 0.70
C TYR A 717 -5.24 -6.12 -0.24
N ALA A 718 -4.07 -5.77 0.32
CA ALA A 718 -2.92 -5.33 -0.46
C ALA A 718 -1.59 -5.91 0.05
N PRO A 719 -0.55 -6.03 -0.80
CA PRO A 719 -0.62 -5.99 -2.25
C PRO A 719 -1.15 -7.30 -2.87
N LEU A 720 -1.67 -7.21 -4.09
CA LEU A 720 -2.42 -8.30 -4.71
C LEU A 720 -1.54 -9.40 -5.30
N PHE A 721 -0.56 -9.03 -6.13
CA PHE A 721 0.25 -9.97 -6.90
C PHE A 721 1.73 -9.87 -6.57
N ALA A 722 2.43 -11.00 -6.66
CA ALA A 722 3.88 -11.02 -6.77
C ALA A 722 4.41 -12.08 -7.72
N LYS A 723 5.18 -11.64 -8.71
CA LYS A 723 5.95 -12.55 -9.56
C LYS A 723 7.15 -13.08 -8.79
N GLU A 724 7.31 -14.40 -8.76
CA GLU A 724 8.46 -15.05 -8.14
C GLU A 724 9.77 -14.52 -8.73
N LYS A 725 10.78 -14.27 -7.87
CA LYS A 725 12.08 -13.62 -8.16
C LYS A 725 12.05 -12.11 -8.43
N PHE A 726 10.87 -11.51 -8.59
CA PHE A 726 10.73 -10.08 -8.91
C PHE A 726 9.88 -9.35 -7.88
N THR A 727 10.14 -9.62 -6.60
CA THR A 727 9.31 -9.17 -5.48
C THR A 727 9.99 -8.03 -4.72
N GLN A 728 9.38 -6.84 -4.72
CA GLN A 728 9.76 -5.66 -3.94
C GLN A 728 9.08 -5.64 -2.57
N TRP A 729 7.87 -6.20 -2.46
CA TRP A 729 7.09 -6.23 -1.21
C TRP A 729 6.50 -7.60 -0.90
N ASN A 730 6.44 -7.95 0.39
CA ASN A 730 5.74 -9.13 0.92
C ASN A 730 4.91 -8.73 2.14
N PRO A 731 3.91 -9.52 2.56
CA PRO A 731 3.31 -10.64 1.83
C PRO A 731 2.48 -10.15 0.63
N ASN A 732 1.98 -11.06 -0.22
CA ASN A 732 1.04 -10.76 -1.30
C ASN A 732 -0.09 -11.79 -1.32
N LEU A 733 -1.26 -11.43 -1.85
CA LEU A 733 -2.41 -12.33 -1.87
C LEU A 733 -2.18 -13.52 -2.82
N ILE A 734 -1.54 -13.29 -3.96
CA ILE A 734 -1.33 -14.29 -5.01
C ILE A 734 0.12 -14.20 -5.53
N TYR A 735 0.86 -15.31 -5.42
CA TYR A 735 2.17 -15.44 -6.05
C TYR A 735 2.04 -16.13 -7.40
N PHE A 736 2.94 -15.85 -8.35
CA PHE A 736 2.89 -16.50 -9.65
C PHE A 736 4.25 -16.54 -10.36
N ASN A 737 4.34 -17.40 -11.37
CA ASN A 737 5.40 -17.38 -12.36
C ASN A 737 4.78 -17.54 -13.76
N ASN A 738 5.60 -17.79 -14.79
CA ASN A 738 5.08 -17.89 -16.16
C ASN A 738 4.15 -19.10 -16.39
N VAL A 739 4.20 -20.12 -15.53
CA VAL A 739 3.47 -21.39 -15.70
C VAL A 739 2.40 -21.60 -14.63
N GLU A 740 2.62 -21.11 -13.41
CA GLU A 740 1.80 -21.39 -12.23
C GLU A 740 1.27 -20.11 -11.58
N VAL A 741 0.05 -20.21 -11.05
CA VAL A 741 -0.57 -19.24 -10.15
C VAL A 741 -0.75 -19.91 -8.79
N LYS A 742 -0.35 -19.24 -7.72
CA LYS A 742 -0.25 -19.78 -6.36
C LYS A 742 -1.05 -18.88 -5.40
N PRO A 743 -2.38 -19.09 -5.29
CA PRO A 743 -3.19 -18.43 -4.28
C PRO A 743 -2.70 -18.85 -2.88
N THR A 744 -2.57 -17.86 -2.00
CA THR A 744 -2.09 -18.06 -0.62
C THR A 744 -3.22 -18.51 0.31
N VAL A 745 -2.94 -18.73 1.60
CA VAL A 745 -3.99 -19.04 2.57
C VAL A 745 -4.91 -17.84 2.77
N GLY A 746 -4.35 -16.62 2.84
CA GLY A 746 -5.10 -15.37 2.90
C GLY A 746 -6.01 -15.15 1.69
N TYR A 747 -5.60 -15.61 0.48
CA TYR A 747 -6.48 -15.59 -0.69
C TYR A 747 -7.80 -16.32 -0.43
N TYR A 748 -7.74 -17.51 0.17
CA TYR A 748 -8.96 -18.28 0.43
C TYR A 748 -9.83 -17.63 1.49
N VAL A 749 -9.26 -16.87 2.43
CA VAL A 749 -10.07 -16.04 3.34
C VAL A 749 -10.82 -14.97 2.56
N GLN A 750 -10.15 -14.20 1.71
CA GLN A 750 -10.80 -13.18 0.88
C GLN A 750 -11.87 -13.80 -0.04
N GLN A 751 -11.59 -14.95 -0.65
CA GLN A 751 -12.54 -15.70 -1.47
C GLN A 751 -13.77 -16.13 -0.67
N LEU A 752 -13.58 -16.69 0.52
CA LEU A 752 -14.68 -17.14 1.37
C LEU A 752 -15.56 -15.96 1.80
N PHE A 753 -15.02 -14.77 2.06
CA PHE A 753 -15.85 -13.60 2.36
C PHE A 753 -16.54 -13.04 1.11
N GLY A 754 -15.82 -12.93 -0.02
CA GLY A 754 -16.39 -12.39 -1.27
C GLY A 754 -17.46 -13.27 -1.93
N GLN A 755 -17.39 -14.59 -1.75
CA GLN A 755 -18.41 -15.53 -2.26
C GLN A 755 -19.56 -15.77 -1.28
N ASN A 756 -19.41 -15.39 -0.01
CA ASN A 756 -20.40 -15.60 1.04
C ASN A 756 -20.76 -14.28 1.71
N ASP A 757 -21.10 -13.29 0.88
CA ASP A 757 -21.46 -11.93 1.26
C ASP A 757 -22.93 -11.84 1.73
N GLY A 758 -23.27 -10.72 2.36
CA GLY A 758 -24.63 -10.39 2.75
C GLY A 758 -24.83 -8.88 2.77
N ASN A 759 -26.08 -8.44 2.63
CA ASN A 759 -26.45 -7.02 2.65
C ASN A 759 -27.11 -6.59 3.97
N GLU A 760 -27.19 -7.51 4.92
CA GLU A 760 -27.73 -7.30 6.26
C GLU A 760 -26.89 -8.08 7.29
N TYR A 761 -26.37 -7.39 8.30
CA TYR A 761 -25.71 -7.97 9.46
C TYR A 761 -26.78 -8.30 10.50
N ILE A 762 -26.72 -9.52 11.03
CA ILE A 762 -27.55 -9.97 12.15
C ILE A 762 -26.69 -9.91 13.41
N PRO A 763 -26.99 -9.00 14.36
CA PRO A 763 -26.31 -8.98 15.64
C PRO A 763 -26.32 -10.35 16.29
N ASN A 764 -25.17 -10.72 16.85
CA ASN A 764 -24.98 -11.99 17.49
C ASN A 764 -24.07 -11.83 18.71
N PHE A 765 -24.21 -12.73 19.66
CA PHE A 765 -23.46 -12.74 20.90
C PHE A 765 -22.83 -14.11 21.08
N LEU A 766 -21.51 -14.13 21.23
CA LEU A 766 -20.73 -15.32 21.52
C LEU A 766 -20.35 -15.32 23.00
N ASP A 767 -21.06 -16.12 23.79
CA ASP A 767 -20.72 -16.37 25.19
C ASP A 767 -19.78 -17.57 25.29
N MET A 768 -18.83 -17.54 26.22
CA MET A 768 -17.80 -18.58 26.37
C MET A 768 -17.63 -18.94 27.84
N ASP A 769 -17.43 -20.21 28.14
CA ASP A 769 -17.20 -20.71 29.51
C ASP A 769 -15.87 -20.21 30.12
N ASN A 770 -15.03 -19.57 29.32
CA ASN A 770 -13.74 -19.03 29.69
C ASN A 770 -13.71 -17.49 29.62
N ASN A 771 -13.55 -16.83 30.77
CA ASN A 771 -13.51 -15.38 30.89
C ASN A 771 -12.14 -14.74 30.63
N ASN A 772 -11.12 -15.51 30.24
CA ASN A 772 -9.80 -14.95 29.94
C ASN A 772 -9.81 -14.26 28.56
N ASP A 773 -9.49 -12.97 28.53
CA ASP A 773 -9.37 -12.18 27.30
C ASP A 773 -8.44 -12.82 26.25
N LYS A 774 -7.36 -13.49 26.68
CA LYS A 774 -6.46 -14.19 25.75
C LYS A 774 -7.15 -15.33 25.01
N VAL A 775 -8.20 -15.91 25.59
CA VAL A 775 -9.02 -16.95 24.98
C VAL A 775 -10.15 -16.32 24.17
N ARG A 776 -10.95 -15.45 24.79
CA ARG A 776 -12.14 -14.85 24.17
C ARG A 776 -11.85 -14.08 22.90
N LYS A 777 -10.76 -13.30 22.88
CA LYS A 777 -10.38 -12.50 21.70
C LYS A 777 -9.85 -13.33 20.53
N ARG A 778 -9.70 -14.65 20.68
CA ARG A 778 -9.28 -15.54 19.59
C ARG A 778 -10.44 -16.32 18.98
N VAL A 779 -11.68 -16.07 19.42
CA VAL A 779 -12.87 -16.67 18.83
C VAL A 779 -13.84 -15.56 18.46
N SER A 780 -14.40 -15.61 17.25
CA SER A 780 -15.30 -14.57 16.77
C SER A 780 -16.33 -15.14 15.80
N ALA A 781 -17.48 -14.47 15.71
CA ALA A 781 -18.60 -14.86 14.87
C ALA A 781 -19.15 -13.68 14.08
N SER A 782 -19.57 -13.93 12.84
CA SER A 782 -20.39 -13.03 12.04
C SER A 782 -21.56 -13.78 11.45
N ILE A 783 -22.74 -13.14 11.41
CA ILE A 783 -23.92 -13.67 10.76
C ILE A 783 -24.44 -12.61 9.80
N VAL A 784 -24.49 -12.97 8.53
CA VAL A 784 -24.98 -12.07 7.48
C VAL A 784 -26.11 -12.73 6.70
N ARG A 785 -27.07 -11.92 6.26
CA ARG A 785 -28.15 -12.34 5.37
C ARG A 785 -27.94 -11.70 4.00
N ASN A 786 -28.05 -12.51 2.96
CA ASN A 786 -28.15 -12.05 1.59
C ASN A 786 -29.61 -12.10 1.16
N ASN A 787 -30.27 -10.94 1.17
CA ASN A 787 -31.69 -10.83 0.80
C ASN A 787 -31.96 -11.07 -0.71
N LYS A 788 -30.92 -11.09 -1.55
CA LYS A 788 -31.06 -11.38 -2.99
C LYS A 788 -31.08 -12.88 -3.26
N THR A 789 -30.29 -13.66 -2.53
CA THR A 789 -30.22 -15.12 -2.65
C THR A 789 -31.08 -15.87 -1.64
N ASN A 790 -31.64 -15.17 -0.64
CA ASN A 790 -32.35 -15.74 0.50
C ASN A 790 -31.50 -16.73 1.31
N GLU A 791 -30.23 -16.35 1.52
CA GLU A 791 -29.26 -17.14 2.26
C GLU A 791 -28.84 -16.43 3.55
N VAL A 792 -28.55 -17.22 4.59
CA VAL A 792 -27.93 -16.76 5.82
C VAL A 792 -26.59 -17.49 5.97
N ILE A 793 -25.54 -16.73 6.23
CA ILE A 793 -24.18 -17.23 6.35
C ILE A 793 -23.69 -16.98 7.77
N ILE A 794 -23.29 -18.04 8.46
CA ILE A 794 -22.62 -17.97 9.76
C ILE A 794 -21.13 -18.21 9.53
N LYS A 795 -20.28 -17.25 9.91
CA LYS A 795 -18.81 -17.33 9.82
C LYS A 795 -18.23 -17.37 11.23
N LEU A 796 -17.39 -18.35 11.51
CA LEU A 796 -16.80 -18.59 12.83
C LEU A 796 -15.28 -18.76 12.73
N VAL A 797 -14.54 -17.95 13.47
CA VAL A 797 -13.08 -18.05 13.57
C VAL A 797 -12.70 -18.64 14.93
N ASN A 798 -11.80 -19.62 14.93
CA ASN A 798 -11.12 -20.14 16.11
C ASN A 798 -9.59 -20.05 15.90
N LEU A 799 -8.94 -19.11 16.57
CA LEU A 799 -7.47 -18.94 16.60
C LEU A 799 -6.79 -19.65 17.78
N LEU A 800 -7.51 -20.51 18.52
CA LEU A 800 -6.95 -21.25 19.65
C LEU A 800 -6.29 -22.57 19.21
N PRO A 801 -5.31 -23.08 19.98
CA PRO A 801 -4.73 -24.41 19.77
C PRO A 801 -5.64 -25.57 20.18
N VAL A 802 -6.89 -25.29 20.55
CA VAL A 802 -7.87 -26.26 21.04
C VAL A 802 -9.19 -26.11 20.29
N GLU A 803 -10.01 -27.14 20.35
CA GLU A 803 -11.37 -27.10 19.82
C GLU A 803 -12.26 -26.14 20.62
N VAL A 804 -13.21 -25.53 19.92
CA VAL A 804 -14.30 -24.76 20.54
C VAL A 804 -15.62 -25.46 20.21
N ASN A 805 -16.33 -25.94 21.22
CA ASN A 805 -17.65 -26.54 21.06
C ASN A 805 -18.70 -25.45 21.20
N THR A 806 -19.39 -25.12 20.11
CA THR A 806 -20.33 -24.01 20.05
C THR A 806 -21.75 -24.52 19.92
N GLU A 807 -22.61 -24.13 20.86
CA GLU A 807 -24.06 -24.27 20.78
C GLU A 807 -24.65 -23.14 19.90
N LEU A 808 -25.46 -23.49 18.91
CA LEU A 808 -26.06 -22.58 17.95
C LEU A 808 -27.52 -22.26 18.33
N ASN A 809 -27.72 -21.15 19.03
CA ASN A 809 -29.04 -20.65 19.40
C ASN A 809 -29.59 -19.74 18.29
N ILE A 810 -30.00 -20.35 17.17
CA ILE A 810 -30.37 -19.66 15.92
C ILE A 810 -31.81 -19.93 15.44
N ASP A 811 -32.65 -20.57 16.26
CA ASP A 811 -34.02 -20.95 15.89
C ASP A 811 -34.87 -19.76 15.42
N GLU A 812 -34.64 -18.57 15.98
CA GLU A 812 -35.34 -17.33 15.60
C GLU A 812 -35.13 -16.93 14.12
N LEU A 813 -34.11 -17.48 13.45
CA LEU A 813 -33.81 -17.21 12.06
C LEU A 813 -34.63 -18.06 11.06
N ASN A 814 -35.35 -19.08 11.51
CA ASN A 814 -36.17 -19.97 10.68
C ASN A 814 -35.40 -20.57 9.48
N LEU A 815 -34.22 -21.15 9.75
CA LEU A 815 -33.31 -21.66 8.73
C LEU A 815 -33.61 -23.12 8.35
N ASN A 816 -33.37 -23.50 7.10
CA ASN A 816 -33.34 -24.90 6.71
C ASN A 816 -32.03 -25.54 7.19
N THR A 817 -32.14 -26.40 8.20
CA THR A 817 -31.00 -27.10 8.82
C THR A 817 -30.72 -28.48 8.24
N SER A 818 -31.52 -28.95 7.27
CA SER A 818 -31.39 -30.31 6.69
C SER A 818 -30.26 -30.44 5.66
N ASP A 819 -29.95 -29.37 4.93
CA ASP A 819 -28.97 -29.32 3.84
C ASP A 819 -28.15 -28.03 3.93
N VAL A 820 -27.22 -28.02 4.87
CA VAL A 820 -26.33 -26.88 5.13
C VAL A 820 -24.98 -27.13 4.44
N THR A 821 -24.50 -26.15 3.69
CA THR A 821 -23.13 -26.20 3.18
C THR A 821 -22.17 -25.75 4.27
N LYS A 822 -21.21 -26.61 4.64
CA LYS A 822 -20.16 -26.31 5.61
C LYS A 822 -18.82 -26.23 4.90
N THR A 823 -18.12 -25.12 5.05
CA THR A 823 -16.77 -24.93 4.51
C THR A 823 -15.78 -24.67 5.64
N VAL A 824 -14.67 -25.41 5.68
CA VAL A 824 -13.65 -25.31 6.72
C VAL A 824 -12.28 -25.03 6.12
N LEU A 825 -11.65 -23.93 6.52
CA LEU A 825 -10.23 -23.67 6.31
C LEU A 825 -9.50 -23.86 7.64
N THR A 826 -8.55 -24.79 7.70
CA THR A 826 -7.81 -25.10 8.93
C THR A 826 -6.41 -25.65 8.60
N GLY A 827 -5.50 -25.57 9.57
CA GLY A 827 -4.15 -26.08 9.46
C GLY A 827 -3.32 -25.72 10.69
N LYS A 828 -2.04 -26.04 10.68
CA LYS A 828 -1.11 -25.53 11.70
C LYS A 828 -0.88 -24.03 11.47
N PRO A 829 -0.57 -23.23 12.50
CA PRO A 829 -0.38 -21.79 12.35
C PRO A 829 0.62 -21.39 11.24
N ASP A 830 1.67 -22.19 11.03
CA ASP A 830 2.71 -21.96 10.04
C ASP A 830 2.43 -22.54 8.65
N ASP A 831 1.29 -23.22 8.45
CA ASP A 831 0.90 -23.82 7.17
C ASP A 831 0.59 -22.74 6.11
N ARG A 832 1.24 -22.85 4.96
CA ARG A 832 1.13 -21.93 3.80
C ARG A 832 0.30 -22.51 2.65
N THR A 833 -0.13 -23.76 2.79
CA THR A 833 -0.75 -24.57 1.73
C THR A 833 -2.15 -25.05 2.09
N ALA A 834 -2.66 -24.70 3.26
CA ALA A 834 -4.04 -24.97 3.66
C ALA A 834 -5.05 -24.46 2.61
N ARG A 835 -6.13 -25.22 2.44
CA ARG A 835 -7.22 -24.96 1.49
C ARG A 835 -8.56 -25.18 2.17
N PRO A 836 -9.61 -24.44 1.79
CA PRO A 836 -10.94 -24.70 2.30
C PRO A 836 -11.46 -26.05 1.80
N ILE A 837 -12.16 -26.77 2.66
CA ILE A 837 -12.85 -28.02 2.34
C ILE A 837 -14.34 -27.80 2.53
N GLU A 838 -15.11 -27.98 1.46
CA GLU A 838 -16.57 -27.91 1.48
C GLU A 838 -17.18 -29.31 1.73
N SER A 839 -18.28 -29.34 2.48
CA SER A 839 -19.07 -30.53 2.78
C SER A 839 -20.54 -30.17 2.98
N LYS A 840 -21.41 -31.17 2.91
CA LYS A 840 -22.84 -31.04 3.27
C LYS A 840 -23.08 -31.65 4.65
N VAL A 841 -23.80 -30.93 5.50
CA VAL A 841 -24.16 -31.36 6.85
C VAL A 841 -25.64 -31.11 7.13
N SER A 842 -26.23 -31.90 8.03
CA SER A 842 -27.55 -31.65 8.61
C SER A 842 -27.38 -31.30 10.08
N LEU A 843 -28.10 -30.27 10.53
CA LEU A 843 -28.17 -29.75 11.89
C LEU A 843 -29.59 -29.93 12.50
N GLU A 844 -30.44 -30.77 11.90
CA GLU A 844 -31.85 -30.95 12.31
C GLU A 844 -32.03 -31.53 13.73
N ASN A 845 -30.97 -32.05 14.36
CA ASN A 845 -30.99 -32.60 15.72
C ASN A 845 -29.69 -32.34 16.49
N ASP A 846 -28.84 -31.43 16.01
CA ASP A 846 -27.55 -31.11 16.62
C ASP A 846 -27.36 -29.60 16.59
N ASP A 847 -27.64 -28.97 17.73
CA ASP A 847 -27.36 -27.57 17.99
C ASP A 847 -25.88 -27.33 18.32
N LYS A 848 -25.06 -28.38 18.43
CA LYS A 848 -23.66 -28.28 18.83
C LYS A 848 -22.73 -28.56 17.67
N ILE A 849 -21.84 -27.61 17.40
CA ILE A 849 -20.79 -27.75 16.42
C ILE A 849 -19.43 -27.69 17.08
N THR A 850 -18.47 -28.47 16.58
CA THR A 850 -17.08 -28.36 17.00
C THR A 850 -16.28 -27.59 15.95
N LEU A 851 -15.70 -26.47 16.37
CA LEU A 851 -14.71 -25.70 15.61
C LEU A 851 -13.32 -26.27 15.88
N GLN A 852 -12.63 -26.67 14.81
CA GLN A 852 -11.26 -27.17 14.93
C GLN A 852 -10.32 -26.07 15.43
N ALA A 853 -9.23 -26.45 16.10
CA ALA A 853 -8.14 -25.55 16.42
C ALA A 853 -7.64 -24.85 15.15
N TYR A 854 -7.32 -23.55 15.23
CA TYR A 854 -6.87 -22.74 14.09
C TYR A 854 -7.73 -22.94 12.83
N SER A 855 -8.99 -22.51 12.89
CA SER A 855 -9.92 -22.66 11.77
C SER A 855 -10.79 -21.44 11.52
N LEU A 856 -11.20 -21.30 10.25
CA LEU A 856 -12.34 -20.51 9.80
C LEU A 856 -13.39 -21.50 9.29
N THR A 857 -14.59 -21.47 9.87
CA THR A 857 -15.72 -22.33 9.51
C THR A 857 -16.89 -21.48 9.05
N LEU A 858 -17.45 -21.79 7.89
CA LEU A 858 -18.65 -21.17 7.34
C LEU A 858 -19.79 -22.19 7.29
N PHE A 859 -21.00 -21.75 7.61
CA PHE A 859 -22.23 -22.49 7.39
C PHE A 859 -23.18 -21.63 6.55
N ASN A 860 -23.59 -22.14 5.40
CA ASN A 860 -24.53 -21.47 4.51
C ASN A 860 -25.88 -22.17 4.58
N PHE A 861 -26.87 -21.41 5.01
CA PHE A 861 -28.25 -21.84 5.18
C PHE A 861 -29.13 -21.19 4.12
N LYS A 862 -30.15 -21.93 3.66
CA LYS A 862 -31.28 -21.34 2.95
C LYS A 862 -32.39 -21.04 3.95
N LEU A 863 -33.14 -19.97 3.71
CA LEU A 863 -34.40 -19.73 4.44
C LEU A 863 -35.42 -20.83 4.12
N GLN A 864 -36.24 -21.21 5.11
CA GLN A 864 -37.31 -22.21 4.92
C GLN A 864 -38.47 -21.71 4.06
#